data_AF-B4H617-F1
#
_entry.id   AF-B4H617-F1
#
_cell.length_a   1.000
_cell.length_b   1.000
_cell.length_c   1.000
_cell.angle_alpha   90.00
_cell.angle_beta   90.00
_cell.angle_gamma   90.00
#
_symmetry.space_group_name_H-M   'P 1'
#
loop_
_entity.id
_entity.type
_entity.pdbx_description
1 polymer ?
#
loop_
_entity_poly.entity_id
_entity_poly.type
_entity_poly.pdbx_seq_one_letter_code
_entity_poly.pdbx_strand_id
1 'polypeptide(L)'
;MSTTEDITHPMSEKSPEMEKNDQEETDTKDVSLDDIEGSNRSEGKTESIVTVLCNPNKTNAAKKADAAAMKADMNTEEMMNVDGSSSHSTANEGMNPSTERALASKKPPAPKMDWKKNLRILISNMYMNSKDRLPGACMPKCLRNTRECEDKHRTAMLPDVPNFMLVEDLKRTLRGHHYDTFLDMVEMMAMQCVYPGDGIFDRLIDLVMILIAKEITVKELADIYRKAISTFFLLVDAFPPCWTCLRPYYLNFLRVPNPTNRSARTDNGTQKLKFYLDLLEEILPQCSDMEIRTMTKPFEEHVFNFTDEEELEMSQETAFLQHVQDYDWISGKLCLDDFKNLSPGARLSRVCDVLNMLCRILEMEFLSWLDHNRLRQSESEMFNEETKPFAIHVFGMSATMRLTDIVRQLMRLYGLAAEKSMYPDRLEMLQRLITLVVEVSNTAELKYVDNNVTYPNLGSQTRLLIAQFFKIFKSQNPKHISTYIKSISQLDQPYLRFEFTDHFLQLFYFPRNVAFGPKKVCDEFNERQWLKYKPKSEIEEDDDEQLSREDYLNILLNALKDYDKWMNLKGFWKFMQNKEQVQQLQTWTSSPLATPVGIITGETFKAFELSEMEKEVPSWKKRLNTKVILGRPMVNLPVAKINLVESCGRYSSDVRYIRYLRRVLVKEVQSEIDVTDWLEYLNGFLCDDEPPSEPASPRSSPASDPEEA
;
A
#
# COMPACT_ATOMS: atom_id res chain seq x y z
N MET A 1 35.03 36.80 50.40
CA MET A 1 34.80 37.32 51.77
C MET A 1 33.30 37.35 51.94
N SER A 2 32.64 36.30 52.43
CA SER A 2 32.78 35.62 53.73
C SER A 2 32.28 36.49 54.89
N THR A 3 31.00 36.27 55.26
CA THR A 3 30.55 35.99 56.63
C THR A 3 29.19 35.28 56.54
N THR A 4 29.12 34.08 57.12
CA THR A 4 27.91 33.46 57.69
C THR A 4 27.51 34.25 58.96
N GLU A 5 26.40 34.09 59.70
CA GLU A 5 25.39 33.03 59.94
C GLU A 5 23.98 33.73 59.92
N ASP A 6 22.80 33.14 60.09
CA ASP A 6 22.38 32.15 61.10
C ASP A 6 20.99 31.52 60.79
N ILE A 7 20.62 30.46 61.52
CA ILE A 7 19.49 29.57 61.24
C ILE A 7 18.35 29.77 62.25
N THR A 8 17.08 29.79 61.81
CA THR A 8 15.94 29.27 62.62
C THR A 8 14.66 29.01 61.81
N HIS A 9 14.11 27.80 61.93
CA HIS A 9 12.72 27.48 61.57
C HIS A 9 11.76 27.77 62.74
N PRO A 10 10.46 27.92 62.47
CA PRO A 10 9.50 27.06 63.18
C PRO A 10 8.40 26.43 62.31
N MET A 11 7.62 25.56 62.96
CA MET A 11 6.57 24.65 62.45
C MET A 11 5.28 25.42 62.03
N SER A 12 4.57 25.06 60.95
CA SER A 12 3.52 24.01 60.85
C SER A 12 2.38 24.07 61.88
N GLU A 13 1.25 24.69 61.52
CA GLU A 13 -0.12 24.33 61.93
C GLU A 13 -1.12 24.72 60.80
N LYS A 14 -1.86 23.75 60.26
CA LYS A 14 -3.31 23.45 60.48
C LYS A 14 -4.32 24.40 59.80
N SER A 15 -5.16 23.79 58.97
CA SER A 15 -6.42 24.34 58.44
C SER A 15 -7.48 24.59 59.53
N PRO A 16 -8.50 25.40 59.22
CA PRO A 16 -9.85 25.14 59.70
C PRO A 16 -10.86 24.95 58.57
N GLU A 17 -11.86 24.10 58.84
CA GLU A 17 -13.08 23.94 58.05
C GLU A 17 -14.06 25.10 58.32
N MET A 18 -15.01 25.35 57.41
CA MET A 18 -16.33 25.89 57.79
C MET A 18 -17.42 25.26 56.92
N GLU A 19 -18.56 24.98 57.56
CA GLU A 19 -19.70 24.21 57.02
C GLU A 19 -20.78 25.06 56.34
N LYS A 20 -21.84 24.36 55.92
CA LYS A 20 -22.98 24.77 55.07
C LYS A 20 -24.05 25.61 55.78
N ASN A 21 -24.88 26.27 54.97
CA ASN A 21 -26.32 26.01 54.77
C ASN A 21 -26.76 26.76 53.49
N ASP A 22 -27.48 26.16 52.54
CA ASP A 22 -28.95 25.91 52.51
C ASP A 22 -29.75 27.24 52.55
N GLN A 23 -30.77 27.53 51.73
CA GLN A 23 -31.66 26.68 50.91
C GLN A 23 -32.50 27.57 49.95
N GLU A 24 -32.93 27.08 48.77
CA GLU A 24 -34.34 27.19 48.30
C GLU A 24 -34.62 26.33 47.05
N GLU A 25 -35.86 25.86 46.92
CA GLU A 25 -36.31 24.79 46.00
C GLU A 25 -37.02 25.34 44.74
N THR A 26 -37.18 24.51 43.70
CA THR A 26 -38.54 24.10 43.23
C THR A 26 -38.54 23.01 42.15
N ASP A 27 -39.31 21.95 42.45
CA ASP A 27 -40.14 21.10 41.57
C ASP A 27 -39.62 20.48 40.26
N THR A 28 -39.25 19.20 40.37
CA THR A 28 -39.44 18.17 39.34
C THR A 28 -40.91 17.74 39.21
N LYS A 29 -41.39 17.44 37.99
CA LYS A 29 -42.56 16.57 37.77
C LYS A 29 -42.35 15.58 36.63
N ASP A 30 -42.54 14.30 36.95
CA ASP A 30 -42.75 13.21 35.98
C ASP A 30 -44.05 13.39 35.21
N VAL A 31 -44.06 13.02 33.92
CA VAL A 31 -45.26 12.52 33.21
C VAL A 31 -44.85 11.36 32.30
N SER A 32 -45.74 10.37 32.21
CA SER A 32 -45.55 9.02 31.68
C SER A 32 -45.68 8.86 30.15
N LEU A 33 -45.27 7.68 29.68
CA LEU A 33 -45.78 7.07 28.45
C LEU A 33 -47.30 6.81 28.54
N ASP A 34 -48.04 7.01 27.46
CA ASP A 34 -48.69 5.95 26.66
C ASP A 34 -49.54 6.56 25.51
N ASP A 35 -49.71 5.79 24.42
CA ASP A 35 -50.78 5.86 23.40
C ASP A 35 -50.89 7.13 22.48
N ILE A 36 -51.24 7.07 21.18
CA ILE A 36 -51.87 6.02 20.36
C ILE A 36 -51.52 6.17 18.84
N GLU A 37 -51.45 5.04 18.12
CA GLU A 37 -51.70 4.70 16.68
C GLU A 37 -51.46 5.73 15.51
N GLY A 38 -51.11 5.31 14.28
CA GLY A 38 -51.01 3.97 13.66
C GLY A 38 -50.14 3.97 12.38
N SER A 39 -49.57 2.83 11.94
CA SER A 39 -50.21 1.78 11.09
C SER A 39 -50.17 2.12 9.58
N ASN A 40 -49.61 1.34 8.63
CA ASN A 40 -49.32 -0.11 8.51
C ASN A 40 -47.87 -0.35 8.00
N ARG A 41 -47.12 -1.44 8.32
CA ARG A 41 -47.29 -2.89 7.98
C ARG A 41 -47.15 -3.19 6.46
N SER A 42 -46.46 -4.23 5.99
CA SER A 42 -46.09 -5.55 6.58
C SER A 42 -44.72 -6.09 6.07
N GLU A 43 -43.89 -6.75 6.92
CA GLU A 43 -43.66 -8.22 7.08
C GLU A 43 -42.96 -8.91 5.88
N GLY A 44 -41.98 -9.82 5.99
CA GLY A 44 -41.20 -10.43 7.10
C GLY A 44 -39.87 -10.98 6.51
N LYS A 45 -38.99 -11.78 7.14
CA LYS A 45 -39.10 -12.68 8.30
C LYS A 45 -37.65 -13.06 8.72
N THR A 46 -37.31 -13.09 10.01
CA THR A 46 -36.04 -13.64 10.50
C THR A 46 -36.30 -14.63 11.64
N GLU A 47 -35.74 -15.83 11.55
CA GLU A 47 -35.88 -16.87 12.57
C GLU A 47 -34.67 -16.84 13.51
N SER A 48 -34.94 -17.00 14.81
CA SER A 48 -33.96 -17.00 15.90
C SER A 48 -33.86 -18.42 16.48
N ILE A 49 -32.63 -18.92 16.65
CA ILE A 49 -32.37 -20.15 17.43
C ILE A 49 -31.21 -19.94 18.41
N VAL A 50 -31.62 -19.63 19.65
CA VAL A 50 -31.12 -20.17 20.94
C VAL A 50 -29.68 -20.70 21.00
N THR A 51 -28.86 -19.98 21.77
CA THR A 51 -27.57 -20.44 22.31
C THR A 51 -27.78 -21.42 23.48
N VAL A 52 -27.10 -22.57 23.49
CA VAL A 52 -27.06 -23.48 24.64
C VAL A 52 -25.67 -23.45 25.28
N LEU A 53 -25.60 -23.07 26.56
CA LEU A 53 -24.39 -23.21 27.36
C LEU A 53 -24.12 -24.69 27.69
N CYS A 54 -22.86 -25.12 27.58
CA CYS A 54 -22.31 -26.19 28.41
C CYS A 54 -20.81 -25.97 28.65
N ASN A 55 -20.43 -25.86 29.92
CA ASN A 55 -19.05 -25.86 30.37
C ASN A 55 -18.98 -26.50 31.76
N PRO A 56 -18.32 -27.66 31.92
CA PRO A 56 -17.83 -28.10 33.22
C PRO A 56 -16.31 -28.33 33.17
N ASN A 57 -15.64 -27.99 34.28
CA ASN A 57 -14.18 -27.97 34.38
C ASN A 57 -13.71 -28.69 35.65
N LYS A 58 -12.53 -29.34 35.60
CA LYS A 58 -11.80 -30.02 36.70
C LYS A 58 -12.46 -31.33 37.23
N THR A 59 -11.77 -32.34 37.77
CA THR A 59 -10.37 -32.59 38.23
C THR A 59 -9.95 -34.03 37.75
N ASN A 60 -8.72 -34.58 37.83
CA ASN A 60 -7.67 -34.60 38.88
C ASN A 60 -6.33 -35.14 38.29
N ALA A 61 -5.22 -35.08 39.04
CA ALA A 61 -3.86 -35.49 38.58
C ALA A 61 -3.14 -36.48 39.52
N ALA A 62 -2.28 -37.38 39.00
CA ALA A 62 -1.12 -37.95 39.72
C ALA A 62 -0.15 -38.85 38.87
N LYS A 63 1.10 -38.35 38.69
CA LYS A 63 2.43 -39.01 38.72
C LYS A 63 2.61 -40.56 38.65
N LYS A 64 3.57 -41.04 37.81
CA LYS A 64 4.93 -41.62 38.10
C LYS A 64 5.38 -42.90 37.31
N ALA A 65 6.63 -42.83 36.79
CA ALA A 65 7.72 -43.84 36.78
C ALA A 65 7.74 -45.12 35.87
N ASP A 66 8.65 -45.07 34.87
CA ASP A 66 9.81 -45.96 34.54
C ASP A 66 9.76 -47.49 34.21
N ALA A 67 10.61 -47.83 33.23
CA ALA A 67 11.43 -49.06 33.04
C ALA A 67 10.75 -50.40 32.64
N ALA A 68 11.36 -51.32 31.84
CA ALA A 68 12.58 -51.31 31.00
C ALA A 68 12.64 -52.58 30.08
N ALA A 69 13.70 -52.69 29.24
CA ALA A 69 14.26 -53.82 28.48
C ALA A 69 14.22 -53.66 26.94
N MET A 70 15.25 -53.21 26.22
CA MET A 70 16.63 -53.72 25.97
C MET A 70 16.77 -55.02 25.16
N LYS A 71 17.36 -54.90 23.96
CA LYS A 71 18.52 -55.65 23.37
C LYS A 71 18.64 -55.29 21.87
N ALA A 72 19.80 -55.16 21.24
CA ALA A 72 21.18 -54.91 21.69
C ALA A 72 22.02 -54.50 20.44
N ASP A 73 23.00 -53.60 20.59
CA ASP A 73 23.98 -53.27 19.55
C ASP A 73 25.05 -54.35 19.36
N MET A 74 25.72 -54.35 18.20
CA MET A 74 27.19 -54.41 18.18
C MET A 74 27.80 -53.86 16.88
N ASN A 75 28.92 -53.14 17.03
CA ASN A 75 29.73 -52.52 15.97
C ASN A 75 30.44 -53.60 15.10
N THR A 76 31.13 -53.31 13.99
CA THR A 76 32.45 -52.63 13.94
C THR A 76 32.85 -52.31 12.49
N GLU A 77 33.61 -51.23 12.28
CA GLU A 77 34.31 -50.93 11.02
C GLU A 77 35.58 -51.79 10.88
N GLU A 78 35.98 -52.17 9.66
CA GLU A 78 37.41 -52.35 9.35
C GLU A 78 37.77 -52.26 7.85
N MET A 79 39.07 -52.09 7.62
CA MET A 79 39.78 -51.45 6.51
C MET A 79 39.87 -52.17 5.13
N MET A 80 39.98 -51.32 4.08
CA MET A 80 40.90 -51.32 2.92
C MET A 80 41.45 -52.60 2.22
N ASN A 81 41.59 -52.45 0.88
CA ASN A 81 42.61 -53.01 -0.03
C ASN A 81 42.54 -54.51 -0.43
N VAL A 82 43.07 -55.00 -1.56
CA VAL A 82 43.32 -54.51 -2.96
C VAL A 82 43.76 -55.75 -3.80
N ASP A 83 43.42 -55.80 -5.09
CA ASP A 83 43.94 -56.70 -6.17
C ASP A 83 43.89 -58.25 -6.06
N GLY A 84 43.73 -58.92 -7.22
CA GLY A 84 43.94 -60.38 -7.35
C GLY A 84 43.34 -61.09 -8.58
N SER A 85 44.02 -60.99 -9.74
CA SER A 85 43.71 -61.56 -11.07
C SER A 85 43.32 -63.05 -11.21
N SER A 86 42.80 -63.36 -12.43
CA SER A 86 42.89 -64.61 -13.25
C SER A 86 41.53 -65.28 -13.57
N SER A 87 41.29 -65.90 -14.74
CA SER A 87 42.05 -65.99 -16.02
C SER A 87 41.18 -66.59 -17.17
N HIS A 88 41.75 -66.70 -18.38
CA HIS A 88 41.30 -67.43 -19.60
C HIS A 88 40.10 -66.86 -20.41
N SER A 89 40.13 -66.55 -21.71
CA SER A 89 40.99 -66.78 -22.91
C SER A 89 40.34 -67.69 -23.98
N THR A 90 39.92 -67.11 -25.11
CA THR A 90 40.05 -67.70 -26.46
C THR A 90 40.16 -66.59 -27.49
N ALA A 91 41.08 -66.74 -28.44
CA ALA A 91 41.36 -65.75 -29.49
C ALA A 91 40.55 -66.01 -30.76
N ASN A 92 40.37 -64.96 -31.57
CA ASN A 92 40.47 -65.03 -33.03
C ASN A 92 40.78 -63.63 -33.58
N GLU A 93 41.84 -63.54 -34.39
CA GLU A 93 42.27 -62.28 -35.03
C GLU A 93 41.58 -62.07 -36.38
N GLY A 94 41.42 -60.81 -36.81
CA GLY A 94 40.76 -60.47 -38.07
C GLY A 94 40.76 -58.98 -38.42
N MET A 95 41.93 -58.45 -38.79
CA MET A 95 42.20 -57.29 -39.68
C MET A 95 41.31 -56.02 -39.63
N ASN A 96 41.97 -54.88 -39.38
CA ASN A 96 41.56 -53.49 -39.69
C ASN A 96 41.24 -53.29 -41.21
N PRO A 97 40.57 -52.19 -41.68
CA PRO A 97 40.59 -50.83 -41.09
C PRO A 97 39.33 -49.91 -41.20
N SER A 98 39.41 -48.79 -40.48
CA SER A 98 38.89 -47.44 -40.81
C SER A 98 37.45 -47.23 -41.32
N THR A 99 36.62 -46.55 -40.50
CA THR A 99 35.82 -45.40 -40.99
C THR A 99 35.62 -44.40 -39.84
N GLU A 100 35.95 -43.13 -40.06
CA GLU A 100 35.62 -42.06 -39.12
C GLU A 100 34.10 -41.90 -38.98
N ARG A 101 33.60 -41.82 -37.75
CA ARG A 101 32.33 -41.13 -37.48
C ARG A 101 32.45 -40.33 -36.20
N ALA A 102 32.28 -39.02 -36.35
CA ALA A 102 32.37 -38.08 -35.25
C ALA A 102 31.46 -38.49 -34.08
N LEU A 103 32.02 -38.48 -32.88
CA LEU A 103 31.25 -38.45 -31.63
C LEU A 103 30.50 -37.11 -31.58
N ALA A 104 29.31 -37.10 -32.19
CA ALA A 104 28.35 -36.03 -31.99
C ALA A 104 28.09 -35.92 -30.48
N SER A 105 28.52 -34.80 -29.89
CA SER A 105 28.32 -34.58 -28.46
C SER A 105 26.82 -34.60 -28.19
N LYS A 106 26.37 -35.60 -27.41
CA LYS A 106 25.01 -35.61 -26.89
C LYS A 106 24.89 -34.43 -25.94
N LYS A 107 24.42 -33.27 -26.45
CA LYS A 107 23.88 -32.22 -25.59
C LYS A 107 22.92 -32.89 -24.61
N PRO A 108 23.04 -32.65 -23.29
CA PRO A 108 22.09 -33.21 -22.35
C PRO A 108 20.68 -32.76 -22.76
N PRO A 109 19.66 -33.64 -22.67
CA PRO A 109 18.30 -33.26 -23.01
C PRO A 109 17.89 -32.07 -22.16
N ALA A 110 17.30 -31.05 -22.80
CA ALA A 110 16.85 -29.85 -22.11
C ALA A 110 15.97 -30.23 -20.90
N PRO A 111 16.20 -29.64 -19.71
CA PRO A 111 15.52 -30.07 -18.50
C PRO A 111 14.01 -29.96 -18.68
N LYS A 112 13.29 -31.06 -18.39
CA LYS A 112 11.82 -31.10 -18.46
C LYS A 112 11.27 -29.98 -17.58
N MET A 113 10.62 -29.01 -18.22
CA MET A 113 10.13 -27.82 -17.56
C MET A 113 8.93 -28.15 -16.67
N ASP A 114 9.04 -27.85 -15.38
CA ASP A 114 7.94 -28.02 -14.44
C ASP A 114 7.06 -26.76 -14.43
N TRP A 115 5.95 -26.84 -15.17
CA TRP A 115 4.93 -25.79 -15.26
C TRP A 115 4.34 -25.40 -13.90
N LYS A 116 4.17 -26.36 -12.98
CA LYS A 116 3.63 -26.10 -11.64
C LYS A 116 4.64 -25.32 -10.80
N LYS A 117 5.94 -25.65 -10.93
CA LYS A 117 7.02 -24.90 -10.28
C LYS A 117 7.13 -23.46 -10.81
N ASN A 118 7.04 -23.26 -12.13
CA ASN A 118 7.08 -21.91 -12.72
C ASN A 118 5.85 -21.07 -12.32
N LEU A 119 4.64 -21.63 -12.33
CA LEU A 119 3.44 -20.94 -11.84
C LEU A 119 3.57 -20.58 -10.35
N ARG A 120 4.13 -21.46 -9.52
CA ARG A 120 4.43 -21.16 -8.12
C ARG A 120 5.38 -19.98 -7.97
N ILE A 121 6.46 -19.93 -8.77
CA ILE A 121 7.43 -18.82 -8.72
C ILE A 121 6.76 -17.52 -9.20
N LEU A 122 5.95 -17.55 -10.27
CA LEU A 122 5.22 -16.37 -10.75
C LEU A 122 4.31 -15.77 -9.66
N ILE A 123 3.43 -16.59 -9.08
CA ILE A 123 2.50 -16.15 -8.03
C ILE A 123 3.28 -15.75 -6.76
N SER A 124 4.34 -16.48 -6.41
CA SER A 124 5.23 -16.14 -5.30
C SER A 124 5.87 -14.76 -5.49
N ASN A 125 6.35 -14.44 -6.69
CA ASN A 125 6.94 -13.13 -6.97
C ASN A 125 5.91 -12.01 -6.79
N MET A 126 4.67 -12.22 -7.25
CA MET A 126 3.57 -11.25 -7.07
C MET A 126 3.15 -11.09 -5.60
N TYR A 127 3.24 -12.16 -4.80
CA TYR A 127 2.93 -12.12 -3.36
C TYR A 127 4.05 -11.47 -2.54
N MET A 128 5.31 -11.78 -2.85
CA MET A 128 6.51 -11.29 -2.15
C MET A 128 6.88 -9.84 -2.50
N ASN A 129 6.42 -9.32 -3.63
CA ASN A 129 6.70 -7.96 -4.08
C ASN A 129 5.81 -6.93 -3.36
N SER A 130 6.11 -6.66 -2.09
CA SER A 130 5.41 -5.69 -1.25
C SER A 130 5.32 -4.29 -1.87
N LYS A 131 6.33 -3.88 -2.65
CA LYS A 131 6.39 -2.55 -3.29
C LYS A 131 5.18 -2.32 -4.21
N ASP A 132 4.84 -3.31 -5.04
CA ASP A 132 3.77 -3.17 -6.03
C ASP A 132 2.37 -3.43 -5.43
N ARG A 133 2.28 -3.69 -4.11
CA ARG A 133 1.00 -3.83 -3.38
C ARG A 133 0.33 -2.50 -3.07
N LEU A 134 1.07 -1.39 -3.05
CA LEU A 134 0.51 -0.03 -3.04
C LEU A 134 1.15 0.78 -4.17
N PRO A 135 0.53 0.85 -5.36
CA PRO A 135 0.94 1.82 -6.37
C PRO A 135 0.65 3.26 -5.86
N GLY A 136 1.35 4.25 -6.41
CA GLY A 136 1.33 5.65 -5.91
C GLY A 136 2.14 5.85 -4.62
N ALA A 137 2.13 4.90 -3.70
CA ALA A 137 2.91 4.96 -2.47
C ALA A 137 4.43 5.01 -2.73
N CYS A 138 5.13 5.87 -1.99
CA CYS A 138 6.58 5.96 -2.11
C CYS A 138 7.27 4.85 -1.31
N MET A 139 8.15 4.12 -1.98
CA MET A 139 8.89 2.98 -1.43
C MET A 139 9.83 3.39 -0.26
N PRO A 140 9.60 2.88 0.97
CA PRO A 140 10.53 3.09 2.09
C PRO A 140 11.93 2.58 1.77
N LYS A 141 12.96 3.27 2.27
CA LYS A 141 14.37 2.81 2.19
C LYS A 141 14.53 1.38 2.74
N CYS A 142 13.75 1.03 3.76
CA CYS A 142 13.67 -0.28 4.40
C CYS A 142 13.42 -1.45 3.43
N LEU A 143 12.56 -1.29 2.42
CA LEU A 143 12.24 -2.34 1.45
C LEU A 143 13.43 -2.69 0.54
N ARG A 144 14.45 -1.82 0.47
CA ARG A 144 15.67 -2.10 -0.33
C ARG A 144 16.53 -3.20 0.31
N ASN A 145 16.43 -3.38 1.63
CA ASN A 145 17.24 -4.33 2.38
C ASN A 145 16.56 -4.70 3.70
N THR A 146 15.68 -5.70 3.66
CA THR A 146 14.91 -6.18 4.82
C THR A 146 15.79 -6.48 6.03
N ARG A 147 16.95 -7.12 5.85
CA ARG A 147 17.85 -7.48 6.97
C ARG A 147 18.39 -6.26 7.71
N GLU A 148 18.82 -5.23 6.97
CA GLU A 148 19.28 -3.98 7.58
C GLU A 148 18.14 -3.21 8.26
N CYS A 149 16.90 -3.36 7.80
CA CYS A 149 15.73 -2.85 8.51
C CYS A 149 15.41 -3.67 9.77
N GLU A 150 15.56 -4.99 9.72
CA GLU A 150 15.40 -5.85 10.90
C GLU A 150 16.41 -5.45 11.99
N ASP A 151 17.70 -5.44 11.64
CA ASP A 151 18.82 -5.09 12.52
C ASP A 151 18.67 -3.68 13.12
N LYS A 152 18.37 -2.66 12.29
CA LYS A 152 18.38 -1.25 12.69
C LYS A 152 17.05 -0.69 13.20
N HIS A 153 15.91 -1.35 12.95
CA HIS A 153 14.59 -0.79 13.29
C HIS A 153 13.69 -1.78 14.05
N ARG A 154 13.69 -3.09 13.73
CA ARG A 154 12.87 -4.06 14.48
C ARG A 154 13.51 -4.50 15.78
N THR A 155 14.79 -4.83 15.76
CA THR A 155 15.53 -5.32 16.94
C THR A 155 16.37 -4.25 17.64
N ALA A 156 16.51 -3.06 17.03
CA ALA A 156 17.23 -1.95 17.63
C ALA A 156 16.48 -1.33 18.81
N MET A 157 17.25 -0.79 19.75
CA MET A 157 16.76 0.07 20.84
C MET A 157 16.18 1.38 20.30
N LEU A 158 15.73 2.28 21.19
CA LEU A 158 15.38 3.65 20.83
C LEU A 158 16.59 4.38 20.16
N PRO A 159 16.33 5.32 19.24
CA PRO A 159 17.36 6.24 18.74
C PRO A 159 17.96 7.09 19.86
N ASP A 160 19.12 7.67 19.59
CA ASP A 160 19.75 8.65 20.48
C ASP A 160 18.81 9.84 20.70
N VAL A 161 18.78 10.36 21.94
CA VAL A 161 17.94 11.49 22.34
C VAL A 161 18.79 12.77 22.49
N PRO A 162 18.23 13.95 22.21
CA PRO A 162 18.93 15.22 22.39
C PRO A 162 19.33 15.45 23.84
N ASN A 163 20.44 16.16 24.03
CA ASN A 163 20.77 16.71 25.34
C ASN A 163 19.76 17.81 25.73
N PHE A 164 19.64 18.07 27.03
CA PHE A 164 18.67 19.04 27.57
C PHE A 164 18.80 20.45 26.97
N MET A 165 20.03 20.92 26.73
CA MET A 165 20.26 22.26 26.15
C MET A 165 19.67 22.37 24.76
N LEU A 166 19.86 21.35 23.91
CA LEU A 166 19.33 21.33 22.54
C LEU A 166 17.79 21.29 22.53
N VAL A 167 17.17 20.61 23.49
CA VAL A 167 15.70 20.60 23.67
C VAL A 167 15.18 21.98 24.10
N GLU A 168 15.84 22.64 25.04
CA GLU A 168 15.45 24.00 25.44
C GLU A 168 15.71 25.03 24.34
N ASP A 169 16.78 24.87 23.55
CA ASP A 169 17.02 25.72 22.38
C ASP A 169 15.96 25.53 21.30
N LEU A 170 15.54 24.30 20.97
CA LEU A 170 14.41 24.04 20.05
C LEU A 170 13.12 24.72 20.54
N LYS A 171 12.80 24.60 21.84
CA LYS A 171 11.64 25.29 22.45
C LYS A 171 11.79 26.80 22.36
N ARG A 172 12.99 27.34 22.58
CA ARG A 172 13.30 28.77 22.55
C ARG A 172 13.21 29.34 21.13
N THR A 173 13.73 28.65 20.12
CA THR A 173 13.59 29.06 18.71
C THR A 173 12.14 29.05 18.26
N LEU A 174 11.36 28.03 18.67
CA LEU A 174 9.96 27.91 18.28
C LEU A 174 9.09 28.99 18.94
N ARG A 175 9.24 29.23 20.26
CA ARG A 175 8.58 30.35 20.97
C ARG A 175 9.05 31.72 20.52
N GLY A 176 10.30 31.84 20.08
CA GLY A 176 10.89 33.05 19.52
C GLY A 176 10.55 33.28 18.04
N HIS A 177 9.69 32.45 17.44
CA HIS A 177 9.26 32.56 16.03
C HIS A 177 10.42 32.46 15.02
N HIS A 178 11.57 31.93 15.44
CA HIS A 178 12.75 31.66 14.61
C HIS A 178 12.58 30.32 13.87
N TYR A 179 11.52 30.23 13.07
CA TYR A 179 11.07 28.99 12.44
C TYR A 179 12.12 28.36 11.51
N ASP A 180 12.86 29.17 10.74
CA ASP A 180 13.91 28.66 9.85
C ASP A 180 15.06 27.98 10.62
N THR A 181 15.49 28.61 11.73
CA THR A 181 16.51 28.07 12.64
C THR A 181 16.02 26.83 13.38
N PHE A 182 14.75 26.82 13.83
CA PHE A 182 14.13 25.63 14.41
C PHE A 182 14.19 24.44 13.44
N LEU A 183 13.84 24.68 12.17
CA LEU A 183 13.90 23.66 11.12
C LEU A 183 15.33 23.19 10.84
N ASP A 184 16.32 24.09 10.75
CA ASP A 184 17.74 23.71 10.60
C ASP A 184 18.23 22.81 11.73
N MET A 185 17.85 23.09 12.97
CA MET A 185 18.21 22.27 14.13
C MET A 185 17.58 20.88 14.03
N VAL A 186 16.31 20.78 13.64
CA VAL A 186 15.61 19.51 13.45
C VAL A 186 16.19 18.69 12.29
N GLU A 187 16.57 19.33 11.18
CA GLU A 187 17.25 18.68 10.06
C GLU A 187 18.65 18.18 10.45
N MET A 188 19.42 18.98 11.19
CA MET A 188 20.73 18.58 11.71
C MET A 188 20.60 17.35 12.63
N MET A 189 19.60 17.32 13.49
CA MET A 189 19.33 16.17 14.37
C MET A 189 18.93 14.92 13.59
N ALA A 190 18.07 15.05 12.57
CA ALA A 190 17.71 13.94 11.68
C ALA A 190 18.94 13.35 10.96
N MET A 191 19.84 14.22 10.48
CA MET A 191 21.10 13.83 9.83
C MET A 191 22.12 13.21 10.80
N GLN A 192 22.02 13.52 12.10
CA GLN A 192 22.82 12.91 13.17
C GLN A 192 22.15 11.64 13.77
N CYS A 193 20.97 11.24 13.27
CA CYS A 193 20.14 10.16 13.82
C CYS A 193 19.72 10.36 15.30
N VAL A 194 19.65 11.62 15.75
CA VAL A 194 19.16 12.00 17.08
C VAL A 194 17.67 12.35 16.99
N TYR A 195 16.80 11.60 17.68
CA TYR A 195 15.35 11.78 17.58
C TYR A 195 14.90 13.02 18.37
N PRO A 196 14.25 14.03 17.74
CA PRO A 196 13.90 15.29 18.42
C PRO A 196 12.95 15.18 19.61
N GLY A 197 12.29 14.03 19.77
CA GLY A 197 11.38 13.74 20.87
C GLY A 197 9.89 13.94 20.53
N ASP A 198 9.07 13.66 21.53
CA ASP A 198 7.62 13.62 21.44
C ASP A 198 7.02 14.94 20.95
N GLY A 199 6.04 14.84 20.07
CA GLY A 199 5.33 15.99 19.52
C GLY A 199 6.05 16.75 18.41
N ILE A 200 7.26 16.36 17.98
CA ILE A 200 7.93 17.03 16.85
C ILE A 200 7.07 16.99 15.56
N PHE A 201 6.43 15.85 15.28
CA PHE A 201 5.51 15.72 14.16
C PHE A 201 4.21 16.54 14.34
N ASP A 202 3.75 16.74 15.58
CA ASP A 202 2.68 17.70 15.87
C ASP A 202 3.13 19.11 15.53
N ARG A 203 4.32 19.55 15.97
CA ARG A 203 4.80 20.92 15.72
C ARG A 203 5.04 21.23 14.25
N LEU A 204 5.53 20.26 13.47
CA LEU A 204 5.67 20.45 12.02
C LEU A 204 4.31 20.55 11.30
N ILE A 205 3.30 19.79 11.75
CA ILE A 205 1.94 19.94 11.23
C ILE A 205 1.30 21.26 11.70
N ASP A 206 1.50 21.66 12.96
CA ASP A 206 1.02 22.93 13.49
C ASP A 206 1.59 24.09 12.65
N LEU A 207 2.90 24.12 12.41
CA LEU A 207 3.56 25.09 11.52
C LEU A 207 2.91 25.12 10.13
N VAL A 208 2.76 23.96 9.48
CA VAL A 208 2.12 23.87 8.14
C VAL A 208 0.69 24.40 8.15
N MET A 209 -0.06 24.21 9.24
CA MET A 209 -1.43 24.72 9.36
C MET A 209 -1.48 26.23 9.65
N ILE A 210 -0.66 26.74 10.57
CA ILE A 210 -0.83 28.09 11.15
C ILE A 210 0.15 29.16 10.63
N LEU A 211 1.22 28.83 9.91
CA LEU A 211 2.21 29.82 9.44
C LEU A 211 1.55 30.95 8.62
N ILE A 212 1.61 32.21 9.08
CA ILE A 212 1.09 33.40 8.39
C ILE A 212 2.24 34.38 8.10
N ALA A 213 2.14 35.12 7.00
CA ALA A 213 3.05 36.23 6.70
C ALA A 213 2.70 37.43 7.57
N LYS A 214 3.28 37.47 8.77
CA LYS A 214 3.40 38.70 9.56
C LYS A 214 4.88 39.06 9.59
N GLU A 215 5.22 40.20 8.99
CA GLU A 215 6.59 40.74 8.81
C GLU A 215 7.54 39.93 7.91
N ILE A 216 7.30 38.63 7.74
CA ILE A 216 8.02 37.76 6.81
C ILE A 216 7.48 37.97 5.39
N THR A 217 8.35 38.10 4.37
CA THR A 217 7.88 38.24 2.98
C THR A 217 7.17 36.96 2.51
N VAL A 218 6.22 37.09 1.57
CA VAL A 218 5.50 35.93 0.99
C VAL A 218 6.46 34.86 0.44
N LYS A 219 7.64 35.27 -0.04
CA LYS A 219 8.68 34.36 -0.52
C LYS A 219 9.33 33.59 0.63
N GLU A 220 9.75 34.27 1.70
CA GLU A 220 10.35 33.62 2.88
C GLU A 220 9.33 32.72 3.58
N LEU A 221 8.06 33.11 3.66
CA LEU A 221 6.97 32.24 4.12
C LEU A 221 6.87 30.97 3.25
N ALA A 222 6.92 31.11 1.93
CA ALA A 222 6.91 29.97 1.00
C ALA A 222 8.15 29.08 1.12
N ASP A 223 9.29 29.63 1.52
CA ASP A 223 10.54 28.90 1.76
C ASP A 223 10.44 28.12 3.08
N ILE A 224 10.04 28.77 4.18
CA ILE A 224 9.81 28.14 5.51
C ILE A 224 8.74 27.05 5.44
N TYR A 225 7.62 27.30 4.75
CA TYR A 225 6.54 26.32 4.56
C TYR A 225 7.05 25.05 3.87
N ARG A 226 7.76 25.21 2.74
CA ARG A 226 8.33 24.07 2.00
C ARG A 226 9.42 23.36 2.78
N LYS A 227 10.20 24.09 3.57
CA LYS A 227 11.19 23.52 4.49
C LYS A 227 10.50 22.64 5.54
N ALA A 228 9.45 23.14 6.23
CA ALA A 228 8.71 22.35 7.23
C ALA A 228 8.16 21.02 6.69
N ILE A 229 7.58 21.02 5.47
CA ILE A 229 7.14 19.80 4.78
C ILE A 229 8.32 18.86 4.47
N SER A 230 9.44 19.41 4.00
CA SER A 230 10.65 18.65 3.67
C SER A 230 11.29 18.03 4.91
N THR A 231 11.41 18.80 6.00
CA THR A 231 11.87 18.35 7.32
C THR A 231 10.99 17.25 7.89
N PHE A 232 9.65 17.34 7.73
CA PHE A 232 8.73 16.26 8.13
C PHE A 232 9.06 14.95 7.41
N PHE A 233 9.18 14.98 6.07
CA PHE A 233 9.52 13.77 5.31
C PHE A 233 10.94 13.28 5.60
N LEU A 234 11.90 14.16 5.87
CA LEU A 234 13.25 13.79 6.32
C LEU A 234 13.21 13.03 7.65
N LEU A 235 12.42 13.50 8.64
CA LEU A 235 12.24 12.80 9.91
C LEU A 235 11.58 11.42 9.73
N VAL A 236 10.56 11.30 8.89
CA VAL A 236 9.93 9.99 8.59
C VAL A 236 10.91 9.05 7.87
N ASP A 237 11.84 9.57 7.07
CA ASP A 237 12.88 8.80 6.40
C ASP A 237 14.06 8.41 7.31
N ALA A 238 14.36 9.22 8.34
CA ALA A 238 15.43 8.98 9.32
C ALA A 238 14.96 8.11 10.50
N PHE A 239 13.69 8.26 10.91
CA PHE A 239 13.06 7.58 12.03
C PHE A 239 11.80 6.84 11.55
N PRO A 240 11.92 5.82 10.68
CA PRO A 240 10.79 5.25 9.96
C PRO A 240 9.79 4.57 10.90
N PRO A 241 8.48 4.59 10.56
CA PRO A 241 7.42 4.04 11.41
C PRO A 241 7.47 2.52 11.59
N CYS A 242 8.35 1.81 10.88
CA CYS A 242 8.66 0.40 11.12
C CYS A 242 9.62 0.17 12.30
N TRP A 243 10.21 1.24 12.87
CA TRP A 243 11.05 1.15 14.06
C TRP A 243 10.18 0.84 15.27
N THR A 244 10.35 -0.38 15.80
CA THR A 244 9.39 -0.96 16.76
C THR A 244 9.40 -0.20 18.10
N CYS A 245 10.55 0.30 18.55
CA CYS A 245 10.64 1.19 19.71
C CYS A 245 9.98 2.56 19.50
N LEU A 246 9.89 3.07 18.27
CA LEU A 246 9.20 4.34 17.96
C LEU A 246 7.69 4.17 17.75
N ARG A 247 7.20 2.93 17.66
CA ARG A 247 5.78 2.61 17.45
C ARG A 247 4.82 3.33 18.43
N PRO A 248 5.09 3.43 19.74
CA PRO A 248 4.20 4.14 20.68
C PRO A 248 4.10 5.65 20.37
N TYR A 249 5.20 6.27 19.96
CA TYR A 249 5.27 7.70 19.64
C TYR A 249 4.46 8.02 18.38
N TYR A 250 4.55 7.18 17.34
CA TYR A 250 3.71 7.29 16.15
C TYR A 250 2.22 7.05 16.44
N LEU A 251 1.86 6.09 17.29
CA LEU A 251 0.47 5.85 17.69
C LEU A 251 -0.10 7.00 18.53
N ASN A 252 0.71 7.59 19.41
CA ASN A 252 0.36 8.79 20.19
C ASN A 252 0.15 10.00 19.27
N PHE A 253 1.08 10.25 18.35
CA PHE A 253 0.96 11.27 17.30
C PHE A 253 -0.32 11.10 16.48
N LEU A 254 -0.63 9.88 16.00
CA LEU A 254 -1.87 9.59 15.27
C LEU A 254 -3.15 9.72 16.12
N ARG A 255 -3.01 9.90 17.45
CA ARG A 255 -4.07 9.91 18.46
C ARG A 255 -4.93 8.64 18.42
N VAL A 256 -4.25 7.49 18.34
CA VAL A 256 -4.86 6.17 18.43
C VAL A 256 -5.08 5.81 19.91
N PRO A 257 -6.31 5.48 20.35
CA PRO A 257 -6.56 5.09 21.74
C PRO A 257 -5.76 3.84 22.13
N ASN A 258 -4.89 3.96 23.14
CA ASN A 258 -4.12 2.82 23.63
C ASN A 258 -4.98 1.97 24.59
N PRO A 259 -5.31 0.70 24.26
CA PRO A 259 -6.18 -0.13 25.11
C PRO A 259 -5.61 -0.44 26.51
N THR A 260 -4.31 -0.30 26.74
CA THR A 260 -3.69 -0.54 28.06
C THR A 260 -3.77 0.66 29.00
N ASN A 261 -3.86 1.89 28.49
CA ASN A 261 -3.80 3.12 29.29
C ASN A 261 -5.19 3.65 29.69
N ARG A 262 -6.08 2.77 30.18
CA ARG A 262 -7.45 3.14 30.59
C ARG A 262 -7.55 3.95 31.89
N SER A 263 -6.43 4.21 32.59
CA SER A 263 -6.42 4.75 33.97
C SER A 263 -5.71 6.09 34.15
N ALA A 264 -5.13 6.69 33.11
CA ALA A 264 -4.43 7.97 33.21
C ALA A 264 -4.81 8.88 32.04
N ARG A 265 -5.65 9.89 32.32
CA ARG A 265 -6.08 11.02 31.46
C ARG A 265 -5.49 11.00 30.04
N THR A 266 -6.01 10.13 29.18
CA THR A 266 -5.89 10.33 27.74
C THR A 266 -6.84 11.46 27.39
N ASP A 267 -6.32 12.58 26.88
CA ASP A 267 -7.17 13.60 26.26
C ASP A 267 -8.06 12.90 25.21
N ASN A 268 -9.37 13.08 25.30
CA ASN A 268 -10.36 12.53 24.36
C ASN A 268 -10.33 13.30 23.01
N GLY A 269 -9.13 13.58 22.51
CA GLY A 269 -8.91 14.30 21.27
C GLY A 269 -9.28 13.44 20.07
N THR A 270 -9.97 14.04 19.10
CA THR A 270 -10.26 13.42 17.81
C THR A 270 -8.96 12.90 17.17
N GLN A 271 -9.02 11.68 16.65
CA GLN A 271 -7.95 11.05 15.89
C GLN A 271 -7.48 11.96 14.74
N LYS A 272 -6.17 12.06 14.48
CA LYS A 272 -5.65 13.04 13.51
C LYS A 272 -6.25 12.92 12.12
N LEU A 273 -6.35 11.71 11.55
CA LEU A 273 -6.92 11.56 10.20
C LEU A 273 -8.39 11.99 10.15
N LYS A 274 -9.21 11.55 11.12
CA LYS A 274 -10.60 11.98 11.28
C LYS A 274 -10.71 13.52 11.32
N PHE A 275 -9.90 14.19 12.13
CA PHE A 275 -9.88 15.65 12.27
C PHE A 275 -9.59 16.38 10.94
N TYR A 276 -8.58 15.95 10.18
CA TYR A 276 -8.27 16.60 8.89
C TYR A 276 -9.27 16.24 7.77
N LEU A 277 -9.94 15.09 7.84
CA LEU A 277 -11.05 14.77 6.95
C LEU A 277 -12.30 15.60 7.27
N ASP A 278 -12.60 15.84 8.55
CA ASP A 278 -13.66 16.76 8.97
C ASP A 278 -13.39 18.19 8.50
N LEU A 279 -12.13 18.66 8.63
CA LEU A 279 -11.73 19.98 8.17
C LEU A 279 -11.79 20.11 6.64
N LEU A 280 -11.41 19.06 5.89
CA LEU A 280 -11.58 19.03 4.44
C LEU A 280 -13.06 19.10 4.04
N GLU A 281 -13.93 18.38 4.76
CA GLU A 281 -15.38 18.41 4.55
C GLU A 281 -15.98 19.80 4.79
N GLU A 282 -15.48 20.52 5.79
CA GLU A 282 -15.89 21.90 6.09
C GLU A 282 -15.45 22.91 5.01
N ILE A 283 -14.26 22.72 4.42
CA ILE A 283 -13.65 23.67 3.46
C ILE A 283 -14.17 23.49 2.03
N LEU A 284 -14.44 22.26 1.58
CA LEU A 284 -14.86 22.00 0.19
C LEU A 284 -16.13 22.74 -0.28
N PRO A 285 -17.12 23.05 0.60
CA PRO A 285 -18.24 23.93 0.26
C PRO A 285 -17.88 25.41 0.18
N GLN A 286 -16.80 25.84 0.85
CA GLN A 286 -16.37 27.26 0.94
C GLN A 286 -15.50 27.69 -0.25
N CYS A 287 -14.86 26.73 -0.94
CA CYS A 287 -14.03 26.99 -2.10
C CYS A 287 -14.87 27.14 -3.38
N SER A 288 -14.47 28.08 -4.24
CA SER A 288 -14.97 28.19 -5.61
C SER A 288 -14.47 27.05 -6.51
N ASP A 289 -15.19 26.76 -7.59
CA ASP A 289 -14.79 25.77 -8.60
C ASP A 289 -13.38 25.98 -9.14
N MET A 290 -12.95 27.24 -9.30
CA MET A 290 -11.60 27.57 -9.77
C MET A 290 -10.52 27.21 -8.74
N GLU A 291 -10.76 27.45 -7.45
CA GLU A 291 -9.82 27.07 -6.37
C GLU A 291 -9.70 25.55 -6.18
N ILE A 292 -10.75 24.80 -6.53
CA ILE A 292 -10.76 23.34 -6.43
C ILE A 292 -10.07 22.70 -7.65
N ARG A 293 -10.34 23.21 -8.86
CA ARG A 293 -9.79 22.70 -10.12
C ARG A 293 -8.33 23.09 -10.38
N THR A 294 -7.82 24.12 -9.70
CA THR A 294 -6.44 24.61 -9.87
C THR A 294 -5.59 24.38 -8.61
N MET A 295 -4.26 24.35 -8.79
CA MET A 295 -3.33 24.23 -7.66
C MET A 295 -3.15 25.59 -6.96
N THR A 296 -4.07 25.91 -6.05
CA THR A 296 -3.98 27.11 -5.19
C THR A 296 -2.74 27.08 -4.31
N LYS A 297 -2.15 28.25 -4.06
CA LYS A 297 -0.97 28.37 -3.19
C LYS A 297 -1.37 28.19 -1.71
N PRO A 298 -0.53 27.57 -0.86
CA PRO A 298 -0.80 27.45 0.58
C PRO A 298 -0.40 28.69 1.40
N PHE A 299 0.12 29.74 0.75
CA PHE A 299 0.59 30.97 1.40
C PHE A 299 0.08 32.21 0.65
N GLU A 300 -0.23 33.25 1.42
CA GLU A 300 -0.85 34.49 0.98
C GLU A 300 -0.23 35.66 1.75
N GLU A 301 -0.30 36.86 1.19
CA GLU A 301 0.08 38.09 1.88
C GLU A 301 -1.07 38.53 2.78
N HIS A 302 -0.82 38.62 4.09
CA HIS A 302 -1.86 39.05 5.03
C HIS A 302 -1.65 40.53 5.36
N VAL A 303 -2.54 41.38 4.87
CA VAL A 303 -2.50 42.83 5.13
C VAL A 303 -3.15 43.08 6.49
N PHE A 304 -2.33 43.22 7.52
CA PHE A 304 -2.79 43.66 8.84
C PHE A 304 -3.18 45.15 8.77
N ASN A 305 -4.40 45.46 9.20
CA ASN A 305 -4.94 46.81 9.18
C ASN A 305 -4.78 47.46 10.56
N PHE A 306 -3.63 48.09 10.79
CA PHE A 306 -3.24 48.68 12.08
C PHE A 306 -4.03 49.94 12.50
N THR A 307 -5.01 50.38 11.70
CA THR A 307 -5.73 51.65 11.89
C THR A 307 -6.52 51.73 13.18
N ASP A 308 -6.98 50.59 13.71
CA ASP A 308 -7.85 50.53 14.88
C ASP A 308 -7.04 50.53 16.20
N GLU A 309 -5.71 50.36 16.11
CA GLU A 309 -4.78 50.26 17.24
C GLU A 309 -3.82 51.47 17.32
N GLU A 310 -3.68 52.26 16.24
CA GLU A 310 -3.04 53.58 16.30
C GLU A 310 -3.83 54.58 17.19
N GLU A 311 -5.09 54.31 17.50
CA GLU A 311 -5.89 55.08 18.47
C GLU A 311 -5.63 54.68 19.95
N LEU A 312 -4.93 53.57 20.19
CA LEU A 312 -4.52 53.14 21.54
C LEU A 312 -3.05 53.53 21.77
N GLU A 313 -2.77 54.36 22.79
CA GLU A 313 -1.41 54.79 23.17
C GLU A 313 -0.55 53.65 23.78
N MET A 314 -0.36 52.56 23.03
CA MET A 314 0.51 51.44 23.38
C MET A 314 1.91 51.67 22.81
N SER A 315 2.95 51.15 23.49
CA SER A 315 4.29 51.16 22.89
C SER A 315 4.33 50.25 21.66
N GLN A 316 5.14 50.58 20.66
CA GLN A 316 5.32 49.74 19.47
C GLN A 316 5.67 48.30 19.84
N GLU A 317 6.44 48.09 20.90
CA GLU A 317 6.86 46.76 21.38
C GLU A 317 5.69 45.98 22.03
N THR A 318 4.72 46.66 22.66
CA THR A 318 3.51 46.02 23.21
C THR A 318 2.48 45.72 22.12
N ALA A 319 2.26 46.63 21.17
CA ALA A 319 1.42 46.38 19.99
C ALA A 319 1.99 45.22 19.14
N PHE A 320 3.32 45.22 18.93
CA PHE A 320 4.05 44.12 18.30
C PHE A 320 3.84 42.78 19.02
N LEU A 321 3.90 42.75 20.36
CA LEU A 321 3.69 41.51 21.12
C LEU A 321 2.24 41.00 21.12
N GLN A 322 1.23 41.88 21.02
CA GLN A 322 -0.16 41.49 20.76
C GLN A 322 -0.41 41.02 19.32
N HIS A 323 0.60 41.16 18.46
CA HIS A 323 0.52 40.84 17.05
C HIS A 323 1.26 39.58 16.65
N VAL A 324 2.29 39.18 17.41
CA VAL A 324 2.88 37.84 17.33
C VAL A 324 1.77 36.79 17.43
N GLN A 325 1.85 35.71 16.65
CA GLN A 325 0.79 34.70 16.59
C GLN A 325 0.42 34.21 18.00
N ASP A 326 -0.87 34.28 18.37
CA ASP A 326 -1.41 33.82 19.66
C ASP A 326 -1.38 32.28 19.83
N TYR A 327 -0.50 31.60 19.09
CA TYR A 327 -0.32 30.17 19.22
C TYR A 327 0.54 29.83 20.43
N ASP A 328 -0.11 29.32 21.48
CA ASP A 328 0.60 28.78 22.63
C ASP A 328 1.32 27.46 22.26
N TRP A 329 2.57 27.63 21.81
CA TRP A 329 3.54 26.56 21.61
C TRP A 329 3.79 25.73 22.88
N ILE A 330 3.39 26.15 24.08
CA ILE A 330 3.49 25.36 25.30
C ILE A 330 2.34 24.34 25.39
N SER A 331 1.07 24.76 25.23
CA SER A 331 -0.08 23.84 25.29
C SER A 331 -0.11 22.76 24.20
N GLY A 332 0.39 23.08 22.99
CA GLY A 332 0.33 22.16 21.85
C GLY A 332 -1.08 21.81 21.36
N LYS A 333 -2.04 22.69 21.63
CA LYS A 333 -3.40 22.59 21.11
C LYS A 333 -3.53 23.43 19.86
N LEU A 334 -3.48 22.80 18.68
CA LEU A 334 -3.67 23.46 17.37
C LEU A 334 -4.81 24.48 17.40
N CYS A 335 -4.46 25.76 17.25
CA CYS A 335 -5.39 26.87 17.17
C CYS A 335 -5.72 27.08 15.69
N LEU A 336 -6.99 26.93 15.32
CA LEU A 336 -7.43 27.12 13.94
C LEU A 336 -7.83 28.57 13.64
N ASP A 337 -7.66 29.51 14.56
CA ASP A 337 -8.15 30.88 14.35
C ASP A 337 -7.28 31.62 13.32
N ASP A 338 -5.95 31.50 13.40
CA ASP A 338 -5.03 31.87 12.32
C ASP A 338 -5.36 31.17 11.00
N PHE A 339 -5.61 29.85 11.06
CA PHE A 339 -5.96 29.08 9.86
C PHE A 339 -7.24 29.59 9.18
N LYS A 340 -8.28 29.98 9.94
CA LYS A 340 -9.55 30.52 9.43
C LYS A 340 -9.39 31.86 8.72
N ASN A 341 -8.34 32.63 9.04
CA ASN A 341 -8.05 33.93 8.42
C ASN A 341 -7.49 33.80 6.97
N LEU A 342 -7.14 32.59 6.53
CA LEU A 342 -6.67 32.30 5.18
C LEU A 342 -7.82 32.07 4.19
N SER A 343 -7.58 32.33 2.90
CA SER A 343 -8.58 32.05 1.85
C SER A 343 -9.01 30.57 1.84
N PRO A 344 -10.24 30.25 1.37
CA PRO A 344 -10.66 28.87 1.19
C PRO A 344 -9.65 28.05 0.36
N GLY A 345 -9.14 28.61 -0.74
CA GLY A 345 -8.12 27.99 -1.58
C GLY A 345 -6.80 27.70 -0.86
N ALA A 346 -6.31 28.60 0.00
CA ALA A 346 -5.10 28.37 0.79
C ALA A 346 -5.32 27.33 1.90
N ARG A 347 -6.47 27.41 2.59
CA ARG A 347 -6.90 26.42 3.60
C ARG A 347 -7.00 25.01 3.01
N LEU A 348 -7.61 24.87 1.83
CA LEU A 348 -7.70 23.60 1.09
C LEU A 348 -6.30 23.03 0.80
N SER A 349 -5.37 23.87 0.35
CA SER A 349 -4.00 23.43 0.04
C SER A 349 -3.29 22.86 1.26
N ARG A 350 -3.32 23.56 2.41
CA ARG A 350 -2.68 23.11 3.65
C ARG A 350 -3.25 21.79 4.17
N VAL A 351 -4.57 21.64 4.13
CA VAL A 351 -5.23 20.40 4.56
C VAL A 351 -4.88 19.22 3.66
N CYS A 352 -4.80 19.42 2.33
CA CYS A 352 -4.32 18.39 1.41
C CYS A 352 -2.85 17.99 1.70
N ASP A 353 -1.97 18.95 1.98
CA ASP A 353 -0.57 18.69 2.31
C ASP A 353 -0.43 17.87 3.62
N VAL A 354 -1.18 18.23 4.67
CA VAL A 354 -1.19 17.49 5.94
C VAL A 354 -1.80 16.09 5.78
N LEU A 355 -2.87 15.93 4.99
CA LEU A 355 -3.42 14.61 4.68
C LEU A 355 -2.42 13.73 3.90
N ASN A 356 -1.63 14.31 2.98
CA ASN A 356 -0.54 13.60 2.29
C ASN A 356 0.59 13.18 3.26
N MET A 357 0.96 14.02 4.23
CA MET A 357 1.90 13.67 5.30
C MET A 357 1.42 12.47 6.14
N LEU A 358 0.15 12.48 6.54
CA LEU A 358 -0.45 11.36 7.29
C LEU A 358 -0.54 10.09 6.43
N CYS A 359 -1.02 10.21 5.18
CA CYS A 359 -1.07 9.12 4.21
C CYS A 359 0.29 8.43 4.09
N ARG A 360 1.36 9.22 3.94
CA ARG A 360 2.74 8.74 3.79
C ARG A 360 3.24 7.91 4.98
N ILE A 361 2.93 8.30 6.22
CA ILE A 361 3.28 7.51 7.40
C ILE A 361 2.61 6.14 7.35
N LEU A 362 1.31 6.11 7.03
CA LEU A 362 0.52 4.87 7.00
C LEU A 362 0.97 3.93 5.86
N GLU A 363 1.24 4.47 4.67
CA GLU A 363 1.82 3.74 3.54
C GLU A 363 3.19 3.14 3.89
N MET A 364 4.10 3.94 4.46
CA MET A 364 5.47 3.49 4.75
C MET A 364 5.50 2.42 5.86
N GLU A 365 4.62 2.54 6.86
CA GLU A 365 4.47 1.50 7.89
C GLU A 365 3.90 0.22 7.29
N PHE A 366 2.80 0.29 6.53
CA PHE A 366 2.15 -0.89 5.97
C PHE A 366 3.00 -1.61 4.92
N LEU A 367 3.70 -0.88 4.04
CA LEU A 367 4.65 -1.47 3.09
C LEU A 367 5.79 -2.21 3.82
N SER A 368 6.30 -1.61 4.90
CA SER A 368 7.30 -2.25 5.74
C SER A 368 6.70 -3.46 6.47
N TRP A 369 5.47 -3.38 6.95
CA TRP A 369 4.76 -4.49 7.59
C TRP A 369 4.62 -5.69 6.63
N LEU A 370 4.20 -5.44 5.39
CA LEU A 370 4.11 -6.48 4.34
C LEU A 370 5.47 -7.13 4.05
N ASP A 371 6.53 -6.33 3.96
CA ASP A 371 7.92 -6.77 3.70
C ASP A 371 8.43 -7.74 4.78
N HIS A 372 8.27 -7.39 6.05
CA HIS A 372 8.71 -8.25 7.15
C HIS A 372 7.80 -9.46 7.41
N ASN A 373 6.50 -9.36 7.09
CA ASN A 373 5.54 -10.47 7.25
C ASN A 373 5.40 -11.30 5.96
N ARG A 374 6.32 -11.17 4.99
CA ARG A 374 6.33 -11.89 3.70
C ARG A 374 6.07 -13.39 3.76
N LEU A 375 6.47 -14.08 4.83
CA LEU A 375 6.28 -15.52 4.96
C LEU A 375 4.87 -15.92 5.40
N ARG A 376 4.15 -15.02 6.08
CA ARG A 376 2.80 -15.24 6.59
C ARG A 376 2.12 -13.89 6.88
N GLN A 377 1.06 -13.62 6.14
CA GLN A 377 0.18 -12.46 6.27
C GLN A 377 -1.24 -12.99 6.56
N SER A 378 -1.42 -13.64 7.70
CA SER A 378 -2.71 -14.22 8.10
C SER A 378 -3.57 -13.20 8.84
N GLU A 379 -4.90 -13.40 8.85
CA GLU A 379 -5.82 -12.49 9.55
C GLU A 379 -5.45 -12.31 11.04
N SER A 380 -4.98 -13.38 11.69
CA SER A 380 -4.47 -13.35 13.07
C SER A 380 -3.22 -12.47 13.26
N GLU A 381 -2.37 -12.31 12.25
CA GLU A 381 -1.19 -11.43 12.32
C GLU A 381 -1.55 -9.97 11.99
N MET A 382 -2.49 -9.78 11.05
CA MET A 382 -3.05 -8.46 10.72
C MET A 382 -3.74 -7.83 11.94
N PHE A 383 -4.50 -8.60 12.73
CA PHE A 383 -5.23 -8.08 13.90
C PHE A 383 -4.55 -8.33 15.25
N ASN A 384 -3.28 -8.74 15.28
CA ASN A 384 -2.53 -8.83 16.54
C ASN A 384 -2.23 -7.43 17.11
N GLU A 385 -2.70 -7.12 18.32
CA GLU A 385 -2.57 -5.79 18.96
C GLU A 385 -1.13 -5.23 18.94
N GLU A 386 -0.13 -6.07 19.21
CA GLU A 386 1.28 -5.67 19.25
C GLU A 386 1.80 -5.25 17.87
N THR A 387 1.45 -6.01 16.83
CA THR A 387 2.05 -5.91 15.49
C THR A 387 1.13 -5.38 14.40
N LYS A 388 -0.15 -5.09 14.68
CA LYS A 388 -1.13 -4.69 13.65
C LYS A 388 -0.74 -3.38 12.96
N PRO A 389 -0.91 -3.26 11.63
CA PRO A 389 -0.62 -2.03 10.91
C PRO A 389 -1.32 -0.78 11.48
N PHE A 390 -0.67 0.37 11.37
CA PHE A 390 -1.26 1.67 11.73
C PHE A 390 -2.53 1.97 10.97
N ALA A 391 -2.61 1.55 9.70
CA ALA A 391 -3.81 1.67 8.89
C ALA A 391 -5.04 0.98 9.54
N ILE A 392 -4.86 -0.18 10.19
CA ILE A 392 -5.97 -0.88 10.87
C ILE A 392 -6.47 -0.09 12.08
N HIS A 393 -5.53 0.42 12.90
CA HIS A 393 -5.86 1.31 14.02
C HIS A 393 -6.58 2.58 13.56
N VAL A 394 -6.05 3.26 12.53
CA VAL A 394 -6.53 4.56 12.06
C VAL A 394 -7.88 4.43 11.35
N PHE A 395 -8.06 3.43 10.48
CA PHE A 395 -9.36 3.18 9.86
C PHE A 395 -10.35 2.46 10.77
N GLY A 396 -9.96 2.04 11.98
CA GLY A 396 -10.82 1.35 12.94
C GLY A 396 -11.29 -0.02 12.47
N MET A 397 -10.58 -0.67 11.54
CA MET A 397 -11.00 -1.92 10.93
C MET A 397 -10.91 -3.09 11.91
N SER A 398 -11.86 -4.01 11.81
CA SER A 398 -11.86 -5.30 12.52
C SER A 398 -12.10 -6.44 11.53
N ALA A 399 -11.87 -7.69 11.96
CA ALA A 399 -12.14 -8.92 11.20
C ALA A 399 -13.51 -8.90 10.49
N THR A 400 -14.55 -8.37 11.16
CA THR A 400 -15.93 -8.34 10.67
C THR A 400 -16.37 -7.00 10.06
N MET A 401 -15.63 -5.91 10.29
CA MET A 401 -16.03 -4.56 9.89
C MET A 401 -14.89 -3.85 9.15
N ARG A 402 -15.04 -3.73 7.82
CA ARG A 402 -14.12 -2.99 6.94
C ARG A 402 -14.59 -1.56 6.62
N LEU A 403 -15.90 -1.34 6.48
CA LEU A 403 -16.50 -0.02 6.22
C LEU A 403 -16.85 0.70 7.52
N THR A 404 -15.89 1.43 8.07
CA THR A 404 -16.08 2.29 9.24
C THR A 404 -16.52 3.71 8.84
N ASP A 405 -16.80 4.57 9.83
CA ASP A 405 -17.25 5.94 9.58
C ASP A 405 -16.15 6.80 8.93
N ILE A 406 -14.89 6.61 9.33
CA ILE A 406 -13.71 7.25 8.70
C ILE A 406 -13.59 6.80 7.25
N VAL A 407 -13.71 5.50 6.98
CA VAL A 407 -13.62 4.96 5.62
C VAL A 407 -14.79 5.45 4.75
N ARG A 408 -16.01 5.52 5.31
CA ARG A 408 -17.20 6.05 4.62
C ARG A 408 -17.05 7.55 4.33
N GLN A 409 -16.50 8.33 5.27
CA GLN A 409 -16.20 9.74 5.08
C GLN A 409 -15.17 9.96 3.96
N LEU A 410 -14.05 9.23 3.99
CA LEU A 410 -13.03 9.25 2.94
C LEU A 410 -13.61 8.94 1.56
N MET A 411 -14.40 7.85 1.45
CA MET A 411 -15.04 7.45 0.19
C MET A 411 -16.03 8.49 -0.34
N ARG A 412 -16.77 9.17 0.54
CA ARG A 412 -17.69 10.27 0.19
C ARG A 412 -16.91 11.51 -0.25
N LEU A 413 -15.87 11.90 0.47
CA LEU A 413 -15.02 13.04 0.14
C LEU A 413 -14.32 12.86 -1.21
N TYR A 414 -13.86 11.64 -1.54
CA TYR A 414 -13.36 11.34 -2.88
C TYR A 414 -14.44 11.51 -3.96
N GLY A 415 -15.66 11.02 -3.71
CA GLY A 415 -16.79 11.19 -4.65
C GLY A 415 -17.13 12.66 -4.91
N LEU A 416 -17.16 13.49 -3.86
CA LEU A 416 -17.40 14.94 -3.92
C LEU A 416 -16.24 15.70 -4.59
N ALA A 417 -15.00 15.32 -4.30
CA ALA A 417 -13.82 15.90 -4.92
C ALA A 417 -13.74 15.58 -6.42
N ALA A 418 -14.12 14.37 -6.83
CA ALA A 418 -14.21 13.96 -8.22
C ALA A 418 -15.33 14.70 -8.97
N GLU A 419 -16.52 14.84 -8.36
CA GLU A 419 -17.64 15.64 -8.90
C GLU A 419 -17.18 17.08 -9.22
N LYS A 420 -16.56 17.75 -8.25
CA LYS A 420 -16.03 19.11 -8.41
C LYS A 420 -14.78 19.22 -9.30
N SER A 421 -14.30 18.10 -9.87
CA SER A 421 -13.08 18.03 -10.69
C SER A 421 -11.84 18.60 -9.99
N MET A 422 -11.62 18.18 -8.74
CA MET A 422 -10.44 18.56 -7.94
C MET A 422 -9.12 18.33 -8.69
N TYR A 423 -8.17 19.26 -8.51
CA TYR A 423 -6.83 19.18 -9.09
C TYR A 423 -6.19 17.79 -8.87
N PRO A 424 -5.62 17.13 -9.91
CA PRO A 424 -5.24 15.72 -9.87
C PRO A 424 -4.41 15.30 -8.65
N ASP A 425 -3.33 16.02 -8.33
CA ASP A 425 -2.42 15.69 -7.23
C ASP A 425 -3.13 15.70 -5.84
N ARG A 426 -4.16 16.54 -5.68
CA ARG A 426 -4.98 16.59 -4.45
C ARG A 426 -5.98 15.44 -4.38
N LEU A 427 -6.54 15.04 -5.52
CA LEU A 427 -7.44 13.91 -5.64
C LEU A 427 -6.68 12.57 -5.48
N GLU A 428 -5.44 12.49 -5.98
CA GLU A 428 -4.52 11.36 -5.81
C GLU A 428 -4.29 11.04 -4.33
N MET A 429 -4.12 12.04 -3.46
CA MET A 429 -3.97 11.82 -2.02
C MET A 429 -5.17 11.07 -1.41
N LEU A 430 -6.42 11.42 -1.78
CA LEU A 430 -7.61 10.72 -1.32
C LEU A 430 -7.70 9.30 -1.91
N GLN A 431 -7.33 9.15 -3.18
CA GLN A 431 -7.29 7.86 -3.85
C GLN A 431 -6.21 6.92 -3.29
N ARG A 432 -5.03 7.43 -2.89
CA ARG A 432 -3.97 6.67 -2.21
C ARG A 432 -4.42 6.17 -0.84
N LEU A 433 -5.16 6.99 -0.08
CA LEU A 433 -5.82 6.55 1.15
C LEU A 433 -6.87 5.44 0.88
N ILE A 434 -7.67 5.54 -0.18
CA ILE A 434 -8.63 4.49 -0.57
C ILE A 434 -7.89 3.20 -1.00
N THR A 435 -6.80 3.34 -1.75
CA THR A 435 -5.92 2.24 -2.16
C THR A 435 -5.36 1.51 -0.94
N LEU A 436 -4.89 2.24 0.08
CA LEU A 436 -4.44 1.67 1.35
C LEU A 436 -5.57 0.94 2.10
N VAL A 437 -6.76 1.55 2.21
CA VAL A 437 -7.96 0.94 2.83
C VAL A 437 -8.32 -0.40 2.17
N VAL A 438 -8.37 -0.43 0.83
CA VAL A 438 -8.76 -1.61 0.06
C VAL A 438 -7.70 -2.70 0.15
N GLU A 439 -6.42 -2.33 0.09
CA GLU A 439 -5.29 -3.27 0.17
C GLU A 439 -5.11 -3.88 1.57
N VAL A 440 -5.34 -3.11 2.63
CA VAL A 440 -5.37 -3.59 4.02
C VAL A 440 -6.53 -4.59 4.20
N SER A 441 -7.72 -4.27 3.69
CA SER A 441 -8.86 -5.20 3.70
C SER A 441 -8.56 -6.50 2.95
N ASN A 442 -7.94 -6.40 1.77
CA ASN A 442 -7.61 -7.55 0.93
C ASN A 442 -6.55 -8.46 1.60
N THR A 443 -5.51 -7.86 2.17
CA THR A 443 -4.45 -8.57 2.90
C THR A 443 -5.01 -9.30 4.13
N ALA A 444 -5.98 -8.71 4.82
CA ALA A 444 -6.65 -9.34 5.95
C ALA A 444 -7.53 -10.55 5.57
N GLU A 445 -7.91 -10.72 4.30
CA GLU A 445 -8.71 -11.86 3.79
C GLU A 445 -7.87 -12.93 3.04
N LEU A 446 -6.55 -12.89 3.14
CA LEU A 446 -5.68 -13.92 2.55
C LEU A 446 -5.93 -15.29 3.20
N LYS A 447 -6.37 -16.25 2.38
CA LYS A 447 -6.70 -17.61 2.82
C LYS A 447 -5.47 -18.51 2.79
N TYR A 448 -5.31 -19.32 3.84
CA TYR A 448 -4.25 -20.32 3.96
C TYR A 448 -4.86 -21.72 4.03
N VAL A 449 -4.45 -22.60 3.12
CA VAL A 449 -4.85 -24.02 3.06
C VAL A 449 -3.59 -24.87 3.17
N ASP A 450 -3.51 -25.73 4.18
CA ASP A 450 -2.33 -26.55 4.49
C ASP A 450 -1.02 -25.73 4.60
N ASN A 451 -1.09 -24.56 5.23
CA ASN A 451 -0.03 -23.54 5.29
C ASN A 451 0.44 -23.00 3.92
N ASN A 452 -0.36 -23.14 2.87
CA ASN A 452 -0.15 -22.51 1.57
C ASN A 452 -1.16 -21.38 1.34
N VAL A 453 -0.70 -20.20 0.94
CA VAL A 453 -1.57 -19.04 0.65
C VAL A 453 -2.24 -19.19 -0.73
N THR A 454 -3.54 -18.88 -0.81
CA THR A 454 -4.26 -18.74 -2.08
C THR A 454 -4.13 -17.29 -2.56
N TYR A 455 -3.40 -17.07 -3.66
CA TYR A 455 -3.13 -15.75 -4.25
C TYR A 455 -3.00 -15.85 -5.78
N PRO A 456 -3.36 -14.81 -6.57
CA PRO A 456 -4.18 -13.66 -6.18
C PRO A 456 -5.61 -14.07 -5.82
N ASN A 457 -6.09 -13.58 -4.69
CA ASN A 457 -7.44 -13.81 -4.19
C ASN A 457 -8.01 -12.48 -3.72
N LEU A 458 -9.27 -12.20 -4.07
CA LEU A 458 -10.00 -11.03 -3.58
C LEU A 458 -11.11 -11.53 -2.64
N GLY A 459 -11.05 -11.09 -1.39
CA GLY A 459 -11.96 -11.53 -0.35
C GLY A 459 -13.39 -11.01 -0.50
N SER A 460 -14.31 -11.61 0.25
CA SER A 460 -15.74 -11.25 0.24
C SER A 460 -16.01 -9.90 0.91
N GLN A 461 -15.32 -9.59 2.01
CA GLN A 461 -15.46 -8.30 2.70
C GLN A 461 -14.86 -7.17 1.86
N THR A 462 -13.78 -7.44 1.13
CA THR A 462 -13.13 -6.48 0.23
C THR A 462 -13.98 -6.23 -1.01
N ARG A 463 -14.60 -7.26 -1.62
CA ARG A 463 -15.64 -7.03 -2.65
C ARG A 463 -16.82 -6.22 -2.12
N LEU A 464 -17.31 -6.54 -0.92
CA LEU A 464 -18.39 -5.77 -0.29
C LEU A 464 -17.97 -4.32 -0.05
N LEU A 465 -16.74 -4.07 0.39
CA LEU A 465 -16.17 -2.74 0.58
C LEU A 465 -16.11 -1.95 -0.74
N ILE A 466 -15.66 -2.57 -1.83
CA ILE A 466 -15.63 -1.97 -3.18
C ILE A 466 -17.06 -1.68 -3.67
N ALA A 467 -18.00 -2.61 -3.46
CA ALA A 467 -19.41 -2.41 -3.80
C ALA A 467 -20.07 -1.26 -2.99
N GLN A 468 -19.69 -1.09 -1.74
CA GLN A 468 -20.15 0.04 -0.91
C GLN A 468 -19.47 1.35 -1.32
N PHE A 469 -18.17 1.34 -1.65
CA PHE A 469 -17.49 2.49 -2.23
C PHE A 469 -18.19 2.96 -3.51
N PHE A 470 -18.50 2.05 -4.43
CA PHE A 470 -19.25 2.36 -5.64
C PHE A 470 -20.63 2.98 -5.34
N LYS A 471 -21.38 2.45 -4.37
CA LYS A 471 -22.67 3.04 -3.94
C LYS A 471 -22.52 4.44 -3.36
N ILE A 472 -21.49 4.69 -2.55
CA ILE A 472 -21.19 6.01 -2.00
C ILE A 472 -20.79 6.97 -3.12
N PHE A 473 -19.90 6.55 -4.02
CA PHE A 473 -19.49 7.36 -5.16
C PHE A 473 -20.70 7.72 -6.05
N LYS A 474 -21.59 6.75 -6.31
CA LYS A 474 -22.83 6.96 -7.05
C LYS A 474 -23.81 7.91 -6.38
N SER A 475 -23.87 7.95 -5.05
CA SER A 475 -24.75 8.90 -4.36
C SER A 475 -24.25 10.35 -4.48
N GLN A 476 -22.95 10.56 -4.69
CA GLN A 476 -22.39 11.88 -5.00
C GLN A 476 -22.45 12.17 -6.52
N ASN A 477 -22.33 11.15 -7.37
CA ASN A 477 -22.27 11.29 -8.83
C ASN A 477 -23.44 10.54 -9.51
N PRO A 478 -24.70 11.00 -9.41
CA PRO A 478 -25.86 10.25 -9.89
C PRO A 478 -26.04 10.27 -11.42
N LYS A 479 -25.52 11.29 -12.11
CA LYS A 479 -25.81 11.60 -13.53
C LYS A 479 -24.59 11.63 -14.45
N HIS A 480 -23.44 12.13 -13.98
CA HIS A 480 -22.28 12.44 -14.82
C HIS A 480 -21.42 11.21 -15.17
N ILE A 481 -21.64 10.61 -16.34
CA ILE A 481 -20.85 9.46 -16.82
C ILE A 481 -19.38 9.82 -16.99
N SER A 482 -19.08 11.01 -17.50
CA SER A 482 -17.71 11.52 -17.68
C SER A 482 -16.91 11.48 -16.37
N THR A 483 -17.54 11.73 -15.23
CA THR A 483 -16.91 11.65 -13.90
C THR A 483 -16.58 10.22 -13.50
N TYR A 484 -17.41 9.22 -13.84
CA TYR A 484 -17.04 7.81 -13.64
C TYR A 484 -15.86 7.41 -14.53
N ILE A 485 -15.87 7.78 -15.81
CA ILE A 485 -14.81 7.40 -16.76
C ILE A 485 -13.45 7.95 -16.29
N LYS A 486 -13.41 9.24 -15.94
CA LYS A 486 -12.23 9.88 -15.33
C LYS A 486 -11.82 9.18 -14.03
N SER A 487 -12.74 9.03 -13.08
CA SER A 487 -12.45 8.48 -11.75
C SER A 487 -11.97 7.03 -11.79
N ILE A 488 -12.54 6.18 -12.66
CA ILE A 488 -12.11 4.79 -12.85
C ILE A 488 -10.63 4.74 -13.25
N SER A 489 -10.21 5.58 -14.22
CA SER A 489 -8.81 5.62 -14.65
C SER A 489 -7.83 6.15 -13.60
N GLN A 490 -8.30 6.94 -12.62
CA GLN A 490 -7.50 7.51 -11.53
C GLN A 490 -7.26 6.52 -10.36
N LEU A 491 -8.08 5.47 -10.21
CA LEU A 491 -7.90 4.48 -9.14
C LEU A 491 -6.68 3.58 -9.45
N ASP A 492 -5.58 3.68 -8.70
CA ASP A 492 -4.34 2.91 -9.00
C ASP A 492 -4.48 1.38 -9.04
N GLN A 493 -5.24 0.82 -8.09
CA GLN A 493 -5.29 -0.62 -7.86
C GLN A 493 -6.03 -1.35 -9.00
N PRO A 494 -5.41 -2.29 -9.73
CA PRO A 494 -6.06 -2.92 -10.88
C PRO A 494 -7.33 -3.69 -10.51
N TYR A 495 -7.35 -4.34 -9.34
CA TYR A 495 -8.53 -5.07 -8.86
C TYR A 495 -9.61 -4.16 -8.26
N LEU A 496 -9.24 -2.96 -7.81
CA LEU A 496 -10.22 -1.92 -7.49
C LEU A 496 -10.86 -1.41 -8.78
N ARG A 497 -10.06 -1.12 -9.82
CA ARG A 497 -10.57 -0.66 -11.12
C ARG A 497 -11.54 -1.64 -11.74
N PHE A 498 -11.17 -2.91 -11.96
CA PHE A 498 -12.07 -3.80 -12.70
C PHE A 498 -13.36 -4.17 -11.92
N GLU A 499 -13.34 -4.27 -10.57
CA GLU A 499 -14.57 -4.49 -9.77
C GLU A 499 -15.44 -3.20 -9.73
N PHE A 500 -14.83 -2.01 -9.65
CA PHE A 500 -15.57 -0.74 -9.72
C PHE A 500 -16.17 -0.50 -11.11
N THR A 501 -15.43 -0.84 -12.18
CA THR A 501 -15.93 -0.86 -13.56
C THR A 501 -17.05 -1.88 -13.73
N ASP A 502 -16.94 -3.08 -13.15
CA ASP A 502 -18.02 -4.07 -13.21
C ASP A 502 -19.31 -3.50 -12.60
N HIS A 503 -19.24 -2.88 -11.42
CA HIS A 503 -20.38 -2.20 -10.81
C HIS A 503 -20.91 -1.01 -11.62
N PHE A 504 -20.04 -0.25 -12.30
CA PHE A 504 -20.45 0.81 -13.21
C PHE A 504 -21.23 0.26 -14.41
N LEU A 505 -20.69 -0.73 -15.11
CA LEU A 505 -21.32 -1.34 -16.28
C LEU A 505 -22.64 -2.06 -15.92
N GLN A 506 -22.74 -2.60 -14.71
CA GLN A 506 -23.97 -3.17 -14.14
C GLN A 506 -25.13 -2.17 -13.94
N LEU A 507 -24.88 -0.86 -14.03
CA LEU A 507 -25.95 0.14 -14.10
C LEU A 507 -26.72 0.09 -15.43
N PHE A 508 -26.06 -0.39 -16.48
CA PHE A 508 -26.56 -0.49 -17.85
C PHE A 508 -26.96 -1.94 -18.16
N TYR A 509 -26.57 -2.47 -19.33
CA TYR A 509 -26.97 -3.79 -19.81
C TYR A 509 -26.07 -4.95 -19.33
N PHE A 510 -24.99 -4.67 -18.58
CA PHE A 510 -23.99 -5.69 -18.23
C PHE A 510 -24.46 -6.65 -17.12
N PRO A 511 -24.11 -7.96 -17.17
CA PRO A 511 -24.65 -8.95 -16.23
C PRO A 511 -24.26 -8.71 -14.75
N ARG A 512 -25.23 -8.74 -13.84
CA ARG A 512 -25.03 -8.45 -12.40
C ARG A 512 -24.56 -9.64 -11.55
N ASN A 513 -24.91 -10.86 -11.92
CA ASN A 513 -24.72 -12.06 -11.08
C ASN A 513 -23.47 -12.88 -11.45
N VAL A 514 -22.55 -12.31 -12.21
CA VAL A 514 -21.34 -12.98 -12.71
C VAL A 514 -20.13 -12.14 -12.36
N ALA A 515 -19.15 -12.71 -11.67
CA ALA A 515 -17.90 -12.02 -11.33
C ALA A 515 -17.12 -11.62 -12.60
N PHE A 516 -16.47 -10.45 -12.56
CA PHE A 516 -15.65 -9.98 -13.67
C PHE A 516 -14.48 -10.94 -14.00
N GLY A 517 -14.22 -11.11 -15.29
CA GLY A 517 -13.12 -11.92 -15.81
C GLY A 517 -13.27 -12.25 -17.29
N PRO A 518 -12.27 -12.87 -17.94
CA PRO A 518 -12.26 -13.07 -19.40
C PRO A 518 -13.46 -13.85 -19.93
N LYS A 519 -14.01 -14.80 -19.15
CA LYS A 519 -15.24 -15.50 -19.50
C LYS A 519 -16.42 -14.53 -19.69
N LYS A 520 -16.66 -13.65 -18.72
CA LYS A 520 -17.77 -12.68 -18.74
C LYS A 520 -17.68 -11.76 -19.97
N VAL A 521 -16.46 -11.35 -20.33
CA VAL A 521 -16.19 -10.55 -21.54
C VAL A 521 -16.47 -11.36 -22.81
N CYS A 522 -16.11 -12.65 -22.88
CA CYS A 522 -16.46 -13.50 -24.02
C CYS A 522 -17.98 -13.65 -24.18
N ASP A 523 -18.67 -13.90 -23.07
CA ASP A 523 -20.13 -14.09 -23.06
C ASP A 523 -20.84 -12.80 -23.54
N GLU A 524 -20.37 -11.61 -23.13
CA GLU A 524 -20.86 -10.29 -23.58
C GLU A 524 -20.75 -10.08 -25.12
N PHE A 525 -19.62 -10.46 -25.72
CA PHE A 525 -19.43 -10.36 -27.17
C PHE A 525 -20.25 -11.40 -27.94
N ASN A 526 -20.34 -12.64 -27.44
CA ASN A 526 -21.17 -13.70 -28.01
C ASN A 526 -22.66 -13.33 -28.03
N GLU A 527 -23.14 -12.69 -26.95
CA GLU A 527 -24.52 -12.21 -26.84
C GLU A 527 -24.76 -10.86 -27.56
N ARG A 528 -23.70 -10.26 -28.13
CA ARG A 528 -23.72 -8.98 -28.87
C ARG A 528 -24.38 -7.83 -28.09
N GLN A 529 -24.25 -7.84 -26.76
CA GLN A 529 -24.90 -6.90 -25.85
C GLN A 529 -24.51 -5.43 -26.13
N TRP A 530 -23.30 -5.21 -26.66
CA TRP A 530 -22.79 -3.91 -27.11
C TRP A 530 -23.66 -3.22 -28.18
N LEU A 531 -24.49 -3.96 -28.94
CA LEU A 531 -25.46 -3.38 -29.89
C LEU A 531 -26.56 -2.55 -29.21
N LYS A 532 -26.81 -2.76 -27.91
CA LYS A 532 -27.81 -2.00 -27.13
C LYS A 532 -27.38 -0.57 -26.83
N TYR A 533 -26.10 -0.25 -27.00
CA TYR A 533 -25.55 1.09 -26.80
C TYR A 533 -25.54 1.84 -28.14
N LYS A 534 -25.87 3.13 -28.12
CA LYS A 534 -25.78 4.01 -29.30
C LYS A 534 -24.31 4.32 -29.65
N PRO A 535 -23.96 4.44 -30.94
CA PRO A 535 -22.71 5.07 -31.35
C PRO A 535 -22.58 6.49 -30.82
N LYS A 536 -21.36 6.94 -30.54
CA LYS A 536 -21.05 8.29 -30.06
C LYS A 536 -21.53 9.40 -31.01
N SER A 537 -21.63 9.11 -32.31
CA SER A 537 -22.18 10.04 -33.32
C SER A 537 -23.70 10.23 -33.24
N GLU A 538 -24.43 9.42 -32.46
CA GLU A 538 -25.88 9.49 -32.26
C GLU A 538 -26.26 10.04 -30.86
N ILE A 539 -25.25 10.46 -30.09
CA ILE A 539 -25.40 11.07 -28.76
C ILE A 539 -25.05 12.55 -28.90
N GLU A 540 -25.88 13.43 -28.34
CA GLU A 540 -25.62 14.88 -28.32
C GLU A 540 -24.41 15.16 -27.43
N GLU A 541 -23.51 16.08 -27.83
CA GLU A 541 -22.24 16.30 -27.11
C GLU A 541 -22.43 16.76 -25.64
N ASP A 542 -23.61 17.31 -25.32
CA ASP A 542 -24.00 17.75 -23.98
C ASP A 542 -24.70 16.64 -23.13
N ASP A 543 -25.02 15.47 -23.68
CA ASP A 543 -25.71 14.37 -22.98
C ASP A 543 -24.72 13.44 -22.25
N ASP A 544 -24.23 13.91 -21.09
CA ASP A 544 -23.39 13.12 -20.17
C ASP A 544 -24.17 12.06 -19.35
N GLU A 545 -25.44 11.78 -19.68
CA GLU A 545 -26.26 10.73 -19.04
C GLU A 545 -26.32 9.42 -19.87
N GLN A 546 -25.87 9.41 -21.13
CA GLN A 546 -25.82 8.22 -21.99
C GLN A 546 -24.40 7.67 -22.19
N LEU A 547 -24.19 6.38 -21.93
CA LEU A 547 -22.91 5.71 -22.20
C LEU A 547 -22.84 5.33 -23.69
N SER A 548 -21.88 5.90 -24.43
CA SER A 548 -21.63 5.55 -25.83
C SER A 548 -21.10 4.11 -25.97
N ARG A 549 -21.32 3.51 -27.14
CA ARG A 549 -20.82 2.17 -27.48
C ARG A 549 -19.29 2.11 -27.47
N GLU A 550 -18.65 3.16 -27.94
CA GLU A 550 -17.19 3.29 -28.05
C GLU A 550 -16.57 3.44 -26.66
N ASP A 551 -17.13 4.30 -25.81
CA ASP A 551 -16.67 4.47 -24.43
C ASP A 551 -16.94 3.18 -23.62
N TYR A 552 -18.10 2.52 -23.81
CA TYR A 552 -18.40 1.21 -23.23
C TYR A 552 -17.34 0.16 -23.57
N LEU A 553 -17.00 0.00 -24.85
CA LEU A 553 -16.01 -0.99 -25.31
C LEU A 553 -14.59 -0.66 -24.81
N ASN A 554 -14.22 0.62 -24.75
CA ASN A 554 -12.92 1.05 -24.21
C ASN A 554 -12.82 0.77 -22.69
N ILE A 555 -13.87 1.09 -21.92
CA ILE A 555 -13.95 0.80 -20.49
C ILE A 555 -13.84 -0.71 -20.21
N LEU A 556 -14.55 -1.53 -20.99
CA LEU A 556 -14.52 -2.99 -20.88
C LEU A 556 -13.12 -3.56 -21.23
N LEU A 557 -12.45 -3.02 -22.25
CA LEU A 557 -11.08 -3.37 -22.61
C LEU A 557 -10.09 -3.05 -21.48
N ASN A 558 -10.21 -1.86 -20.88
CA ASN A 558 -9.32 -1.44 -19.81
C ASN A 558 -9.53 -2.26 -18.52
N ALA A 559 -10.77 -2.61 -18.18
CA ALA A 559 -11.04 -3.55 -17.09
C ALA A 559 -10.46 -4.96 -17.36
N LEU A 560 -10.45 -5.43 -18.62
CA LEU A 560 -9.79 -6.69 -18.99
C LEU A 560 -8.26 -6.59 -18.88
N LYS A 561 -7.65 -5.46 -19.29
CA LYS A 561 -6.21 -5.18 -19.10
C LYS A 561 -5.85 -5.14 -17.61
N ASP A 562 -6.72 -4.60 -16.75
CA ASP A 562 -6.53 -4.55 -15.30
C ASP A 562 -6.67 -5.92 -14.64
N TYR A 563 -7.61 -6.75 -15.09
CA TYR A 563 -7.70 -8.14 -14.64
C TYR A 563 -6.45 -8.95 -15.05
N ASP A 564 -5.94 -8.78 -16.28
CA ASP A 564 -4.65 -9.35 -16.69
C ASP A 564 -3.52 -8.84 -15.79
N LYS A 565 -3.40 -7.52 -15.55
CA LYS A 565 -2.36 -6.95 -14.69
C LYS A 565 -2.41 -7.51 -13.26
N TRP A 566 -3.60 -7.66 -12.68
CA TRP A 566 -3.77 -8.23 -11.34
C TRP A 566 -3.39 -9.71 -11.25
N MET A 567 -3.77 -10.49 -12.27
CA MET A 567 -3.49 -11.93 -12.33
C MET A 567 -2.12 -12.27 -12.93
N ASN A 568 -1.48 -11.33 -13.63
CA ASN A 568 -0.29 -11.52 -14.46
C ASN A 568 -0.47 -12.67 -15.49
N LEU A 569 -1.59 -12.66 -16.22
CA LEU A 569 -1.89 -13.69 -17.23
C LEU A 569 -0.90 -13.60 -18.40
N LYS A 570 -0.44 -12.40 -18.77
CA LYS A 570 0.59 -12.20 -19.78
C LYS A 570 1.93 -12.83 -19.39
N GLY A 571 2.35 -12.71 -18.12
CA GLY A 571 3.54 -13.39 -17.60
C GLY A 571 3.37 -14.91 -17.59
N PHE A 572 2.18 -15.39 -17.22
CA PHE A 572 1.84 -16.81 -17.28
C PHE A 572 1.89 -17.36 -18.72
N TRP A 573 1.28 -16.67 -19.68
CA TRP A 573 1.24 -17.09 -21.08
C TRP A 573 2.62 -17.10 -21.73
N LYS A 574 3.45 -16.06 -21.49
CA LYS A 574 4.83 -15.99 -21.99
C LYS A 574 5.66 -17.21 -21.60
N PHE A 575 5.68 -17.59 -20.32
CA PHE A 575 6.46 -18.76 -19.93
C PHE A 575 5.88 -20.05 -20.52
N MET A 576 4.55 -20.18 -20.59
CA MET A 576 3.84 -21.32 -21.21
C MET A 576 4.16 -21.52 -22.69
N GLN A 577 4.29 -20.44 -23.49
CA GLN A 577 4.72 -20.50 -24.89
C GLN A 577 6.24 -20.72 -25.01
N ASN A 578 7.04 -19.80 -24.47
CA ASN A 578 8.48 -19.72 -24.75
C ASN A 578 9.32 -20.81 -24.04
N LYS A 579 8.72 -21.53 -23.09
CA LYS A 579 9.40 -22.49 -22.19
C LYS A 579 10.50 -21.86 -21.34
N GLU A 580 10.38 -20.57 -21.05
CA GLU A 580 11.30 -19.81 -20.21
C GLU A 580 11.08 -20.09 -18.72
N GLN A 581 12.15 -20.26 -17.94
CA GLN A 581 12.04 -20.38 -16.48
C GLN A 581 11.74 -19.02 -15.85
N VAL A 582 10.73 -18.96 -14.99
CA VAL A 582 10.43 -17.76 -14.21
C VAL A 582 11.53 -17.60 -13.15
N GLN A 583 12.29 -16.51 -13.23
CA GLN A 583 13.30 -16.18 -12.22
C GLN A 583 12.63 -15.80 -10.89
N GLN A 584 13.29 -16.12 -9.79
CA GLN A 584 12.84 -15.71 -8.45
C GLN A 584 13.06 -14.21 -8.26
N LEU A 585 12.18 -13.55 -7.52
CA LEU A 585 12.35 -12.14 -7.14
C LEU A 585 13.68 -11.97 -6.38
N GLN A 586 14.45 -10.92 -6.70
CA GLN A 586 15.76 -10.68 -6.10
C GLN A 586 15.73 -9.50 -5.13
N THR A 587 16.53 -9.58 -4.06
CA THR A 587 16.74 -8.51 -3.08
C THR A 587 18.23 -8.26 -2.85
N TRP A 588 18.57 -7.10 -2.30
CA TRP A 588 19.96 -6.73 -1.99
C TRP A 588 20.38 -7.38 -0.66
N THR A 589 21.60 -7.87 -0.61
CA THR A 589 22.20 -8.36 0.65
C THR A 589 22.62 -7.21 1.56
N SER A 590 22.69 -7.48 2.87
CA SER A 590 23.13 -6.52 3.88
C SER A 590 24.64 -6.24 3.87
N SER A 591 25.46 -7.12 3.29
CA SER A 591 26.91 -6.93 3.21
C SER A 591 27.48 -7.37 1.86
N PRO A 592 28.41 -6.59 1.25
CA PRO A 592 29.16 -7.02 0.08
C PRO A 592 30.07 -8.25 0.33
N LEU A 593 30.26 -8.64 1.59
CA LEU A 593 31.04 -9.81 2.02
C LEU A 593 30.17 -10.96 2.56
N ALA A 594 28.84 -10.81 2.63
CA ALA A 594 27.97 -11.89 3.10
C ALA A 594 27.98 -13.04 2.09
N THR A 595 28.39 -14.23 2.53
CA THR A 595 28.23 -15.46 1.75
C THR A 595 26.74 -15.68 1.49
N PRO A 596 26.27 -15.65 0.23
CA PRO A 596 24.85 -15.72 -0.04
C PRO A 596 24.34 -17.14 0.20
N VAL A 597 23.39 -17.29 1.12
CA VAL A 597 22.64 -18.54 1.29
C VAL A 597 21.58 -18.60 0.18
N GLY A 598 22.04 -18.90 -1.04
CA GLY A 598 21.23 -18.91 -2.26
C GLY A 598 22.09 -19.01 -3.52
N ILE A 599 21.48 -19.40 -4.64
CA ILE A 599 22.19 -19.51 -5.93
C ILE A 599 22.53 -18.10 -6.43
N ILE A 600 23.83 -17.79 -6.52
CA ILE A 600 24.32 -16.58 -7.20
C ILE A 600 24.06 -16.74 -8.69
N THR A 601 23.24 -15.87 -9.27
CA THR A 601 22.97 -15.86 -10.72
C THR A 601 23.44 -14.55 -11.34
N GLY A 602 24.60 -14.58 -11.98
CA GLY A 602 25.19 -13.48 -12.74
C GLY A 602 26.66 -13.74 -13.06
N GLU A 603 27.11 -13.41 -14.27
CA GLU A 603 28.49 -13.70 -14.74
C GLU A 603 29.58 -12.90 -14.01
N THR A 604 29.19 -11.90 -13.21
CA THR A 604 30.09 -10.97 -12.51
C THR A 604 30.71 -11.51 -11.21
N PHE A 605 30.19 -12.60 -10.64
CA PHE A 605 30.57 -13.06 -9.30
C PHE A 605 30.98 -14.54 -9.26
N LYS A 606 32.26 -14.81 -9.56
CA LYS A 606 32.93 -16.03 -9.08
C LYS A 606 33.23 -15.89 -7.59
N ALA A 607 32.49 -16.61 -6.75
CA ALA A 607 32.99 -16.97 -5.43
C ALA A 607 34.15 -17.97 -5.61
N PHE A 608 35.29 -17.71 -4.97
CA PHE A 608 36.43 -18.63 -4.98
C PHE A 608 36.34 -19.54 -3.75
N GLU A 609 36.58 -20.83 -3.91
CA GLU A 609 36.75 -21.71 -2.75
C GLU A 609 38.07 -21.41 -2.04
N LEU A 610 38.07 -21.46 -0.70
CA LEU A 610 39.27 -21.24 0.13
C LEU A 610 40.39 -22.26 -0.20
N SER A 611 40.02 -23.46 -0.64
CA SER A 611 40.90 -24.53 -1.15
C SER A 611 41.65 -24.16 -2.44
N GLU A 612 41.11 -23.26 -3.27
CA GLU A 612 41.79 -22.71 -4.44
C GLU A 612 42.68 -21.52 -4.07
N MET A 613 42.31 -20.75 -3.03
CA MET A 613 43.07 -19.58 -2.57
C MET A 613 44.47 -19.94 -2.05
N GLU A 614 44.61 -21.06 -1.35
CA GLU A 614 45.91 -21.53 -0.81
C GLU A 614 46.94 -21.88 -1.89
N LYS A 615 46.50 -22.23 -3.11
CA LYS A 615 47.39 -22.68 -4.20
C LYS A 615 48.00 -21.55 -5.04
N GLU A 616 47.45 -20.34 -4.97
CA GLU A 616 47.84 -19.21 -5.84
C GLU A 616 48.42 -17.98 -5.11
N VAL A 617 48.88 -18.12 -3.86
CA VAL A 617 49.38 -17.02 -2.99
C VAL A 617 50.19 -15.90 -3.72
N PRO A 618 51.14 -16.18 -4.63
CA PRO A 618 51.92 -15.13 -5.30
C PRO A 618 51.15 -14.28 -6.33
N SER A 619 50.05 -14.78 -6.90
CA SER A 619 49.31 -14.10 -7.99
C SER A 619 48.35 -13.02 -7.49
N TRP A 620 47.87 -13.15 -6.25
CA TRP A 620 46.81 -12.33 -5.67
C TRP A 620 47.15 -10.85 -5.53
N LYS A 621 48.41 -10.50 -5.23
CA LYS A 621 48.81 -9.09 -5.05
C LYS A 621 48.65 -8.25 -6.32
N LYS A 622 48.63 -8.88 -7.51
CA LYS A 622 48.30 -8.25 -8.79
C LYS A 622 46.79 -8.25 -9.10
N ARG A 623 46.01 -9.22 -8.61
CA ARG A 623 44.56 -9.35 -8.87
C ARG A 623 43.68 -8.57 -7.89
N LEU A 624 44.10 -8.42 -6.63
CA LEU A 624 43.39 -7.66 -5.59
C LEU A 624 43.27 -6.18 -5.94
N ASN A 625 44.30 -5.59 -6.54
CA ASN A 625 44.31 -4.18 -6.96
C ASN A 625 43.36 -3.85 -8.14
N THR A 626 42.60 -4.83 -8.67
CA THR A 626 41.75 -4.63 -9.87
C THR A 626 40.27 -4.98 -9.67
N LYS A 627 39.84 -5.33 -8.45
CA LYS A 627 38.43 -5.64 -8.16
C LYS A 627 37.89 -4.84 -6.96
N VAL A 628 37.58 -3.58 -7.22
CA VAL A 628 36.63 -2.82 -6.38
C VAL A 628 35.29 -3.56 -6.39
N ILE A 629 34.69 -3.77 -5.21
CA ILE A 629 33.34 -4.31 -5.11
C ILE A 629 32.36 -3.20 -5.50
N LEU A 630 31.91 -3.19 -6.76
CA LEU A 630 31.10 -2.11 -7.34
C LEU A 630 29.62 -2.10 -6.91
N GLY A 631 29.21 -3.00 -6.00
CA GLY A 631 27.84 -3.04 -5.46
C GLY A 631 27.62 -4.19 -4.48
N ARG A 632 26.52 -4.14 -3.69
CA ARG A 632 26.10 -5.26 -2.83
C ARG A 632 25.51 -6.37 -3.72
N PRO A 633 25.82 -7.66 -3.51
CA PRO A 633 25.27 -8.74 -4.34
C PRO A 633 23.75 -8.89 -4.13
N MET A 634 23.05 -9.23 -5.22
CA MET A 634 21.64 -9.61 -5.18
C MET A 634 21.47 -11.11 -4.88
N VAL A 635 20.43 -11.44 -4.12
CA VAL A 635 20.08 -12.82 -3.74
C VAL A 635 18.61 -13.07 -4.01
N ASN A 636 18.29 -14.27 -4.51
CA ASN A 636 16.93 -14.72 -4.75
C ASN A 636 16.15 -14.85 -3.42
N LEU A 637 14.97 -14.25 -3.36
CA LEU A 637 14.02 -14.40 -2.24
C LEU A 637 13.45 -15.82 -2.20
N PRO A 638 13.05 -16.31 -1.01
CA PRO A 638 12.44 -17.62 -0.87
C PRO A 638 11.10 -17.69 -1.60
N VAL A 639 10.83 -18.83 -2.26
CA VAL A 639 9.56 -19.07 -2.92
C VAL A 639 8.47 -19.31 -1.87
N ALA A 640 7.42 -18.49 -1.92
CA ALA A 640 6.25 -18.59 -1.09
C ALA A 640 5.55 -19.96 -1.23
N LYS A 641 4.94 -20.41 -0.13
CA LYS A 641 4.06 -21.58 -0.13
C LYS A 641 2.72 -21.20 -0.77
N ILE A 642 2.62 -21.31 -2.10
CA ILE A 642 1.40 -21.00 -2.85
C ILE A 642 0.52 -22.24 -3.04
N ASN A 643 -0.77 -22.12 -2.77
CA ASN A 643 -1.78 -23.12 -3.14
C ASN A 643 -1.99 -23.08 -4.67
N LEU A 644 -1.64 -24.17 -5.34
CA LEU A 644 -1.71 -24.26 -6.81
C LEU A 644 -2.99 -24.92 -7.33
N VAL A 645 -3.77 -25.62 -6.49
CA VAL A 645 -4.86 -26.51 -6.95
C VAL A 645 -5.92 -25.71 -7.69
N GLU A 646 -6.44 -24.66 -7.06
CA GLU A 646 -7.43 -23.75 -7.63
C GLU A 646 -6.81 -22.85 -8.71
N SER A 647 -5.60 -22.32 -8.44
CA SER A 647 -4.91 -21.38 -9.34
C SER A 647 -4.60 -21.98 -10.71
N CYS A 648 -4.17 -23.24 -10.80
CA CYS A 648 -3.91 -23.89 -12.09
C CYS A 648 -5.14 -23.90 -13.00
N GLY A 649 -6.31 -24.23 -12.43
CA GLY A 649 -7.58 -24.25 -13.16
C GLY A 649 -7.99 -22.86 -13.64
N ARG A 650 -7.92 -21.86 -12.75
CA ARG A 650 -8.27 -20.47 -13.04
C ARG A 650 -7.40 -19.87 -14.15
N TYR A 651 -6.07 -19.89 -14.00
CA TYR A 651 -5.14 -19.33 -14.99
C TYR A 651 -5.28 -19.99 -16.38
N SER A 652 -5.46 -21.32 -16.42
CA SER A 652 -5.67 -22.07 -17.67
C SER A 652 -7.01 -21.72 -18.34
N SER A 653 -8.07 -21.56 -17.55
CA SER A 653 -9.38 -21.11 -18.02
C SER A 653 -9.33 -19.69 -18.58
N ASP A 654 -8.77 -18.75 -17.82
CA ASP A 654 -8.72 -17.33 -18.17
C ASP A 654 -7.96 -17.10 -19.50
N VAL A 655 -6.80 -17.73 -19.68
CA VAL A 655 -6.06 -17.69 -20.96
C VAL A 655 -6.84 -18.34 -22.11
N ARG A 656 -7.55 -19.44 -21.87
CA ARG A 656 -8.38 -20.09 -22.90
C ARG A 656 -9.50 -19.16 -23.36
N TYR A 657 -10.12 -18.41 -22.45
CA TYR A 657 -11.11 -17.39 -22.78
C TYR A 657 -10.49 -16.22 -23.54
N ILE A 658 -9.32 -15.69 -23.14
CA ILE A 658 -8.60 -14.65 -23.90
C ILE A 658 -8.31 -15.09 -25.36
N ARG A 659 -7.85 -16.34 -25.56
CA ARG A 659 -7.62 -16.90 -26.91
C ARG A 659 -8.91 -17.09 -27.70
N TYR A 660 -10.02 -17.40 -27.04
CA TYR A 660 -11.33 -17.51 -27.67
C TYR A 660 -11.90 -16.14 -28.04
N LEU A 661 -11.76 -15.13 -27.17
CA LEU A 661 -12.14 -13.74 -27.43
C LEU A 661 -11.50 -13.19 -28.71
N ARG A 662 -10.19 -13.38 -28.91
CA ARG A 662 -9.51 -13.00 -30.18
C ARG A 662 -10.21 -13.62 -31.40
N ARG A 663 -10.63 -14.89 -31.32
CA ARG A 663 -11.28 -15.58 -32.44
C ARG A 663 -12.68 -15.04 -32.71
N VAL A 664 -13.45 -14.74 -31.67
CA VAL A 664 -14.78 -14.11 -31.79
C VAL A 664 -14.62 -12.73 -32.44
N LEU A 665 -13.69 -11.90 -31.94
CA LEU A 665 -13.47 -10.56 -32.48
C LEU A 665 -13.09 -10.58 -33.97
N VAL A 666 -12.08 -11.37 -34.36
CA VAL A 666 -11.63 -11.47 -35.77
C VAL A 666 -12.70 -12.03 -36.71
N LYS A 667 -13.53 -12.99 -36.24
CA LYS A 667 -14.49 -13.69 -37.12
C LYS A 667 -15.88 -13.09 -37.18
N GLU A 668 -16.33 -12.47 -36.09
CA GLU A 668 -17.76 -12.19 -35.88
C GLU A 668 -18.05 -10.73 -35.50
N VAL A 669 -17.04 -9.94 -35.11
CA VAL A 669 -17.23 -8.56 -34.59
C VAL A 669 -16.48 -7.52 -35.42
N GLN A 670 -15.29 -7.82 -35.94
CA GLN A 670 -14.45 -6.89 -36.71
C GLN A 670 -15.12 -6.35 -37.99
N SER A 671 -16.09 -7.08 -38.54
CA SER A 671 -16.91 -6.62 -39.68
C SER A 671 -18.05 -5.67 -39.30
N GLU A 672 -18.35 -5.53 -38.01
CA GLU A 672 -19.52 -4.79 -37.50
C GLU A 672 -19.14 -3.53 -36.70
N ILE A 673 -17.97 -3.52 -36.06
CA ILE A 673 -17.45 -2.38 -35.30
C ILE A 673 -15.91 -2.38 -35.26
N ASP A 674 -15.31 -1.20 -35.11
CA ASP A 674 -13.87 -1.08 -34.88
C ASP A 674 -13.46 -1.73 -33.55
N VAL A 675 -12.55 -2.69 -33.65
CA VAL A 675 -11.97 -3.44 -32.54
C VAL A 675 -10.44 -3.43 -32.62
N THR A 676 -9.85 -2.43 -33.30
CA THR A 676 -8.40 -2.35 -33.53
C THR A 676 -7.61 -2.40 -32.23
N ASP A 677 -7.94 -1.56 -31.24
CA ASP A 677 -7.31 -1.55 -29.91
C ASP A 677 -7.42 -2.88 -29.16
N TRP A 678 -8.56 -3.58 -29.32
CA TRP A 678 -8.78 -4.91 -28.75
C TRP A 678 -7.87 -5.94 -29.41
N LEU A 679 -7.78 -5.93 -30.74
CA LEU A 679 -6.93 -6.84 -31.50
C LEU A 679 -5.45 -6.55 -31.27
N GLU A 680 -5.02 -5.29 -31.20
CA GLU A 680 -3.64 -4.91 -30.85
C GLU A 680 -3.28 -5.46 -29.46
N TYR A 681 -4.12 -5.22 -28.45
CA TYR A 681 -3.90 -5.76 -27.10
C TYR A 681 -3.84 -7.29 -27.09
N LEU A 682 -4.76 -7.98 -27.75
CA LEU A 682 -4.83 -9.44 -27.76
C LEU A 682 -3.70 -10.08 -28.58
N ASN A 683 -3.28 -9.47 -29.69
CA ASN A 683 -2.10 -9.91 -30.46
C ASN A 683 -0.83 -9.69 -29.62
N GLY A 684 -0.67 -8.51 -29.01
CA GLY A 684 0.45 -8.19 -28.12
C GLY A 684 0.46 -8.95 -26.80
N PHE A 685 -0.66 -9.56 -26.40
CA PHE A 685 -0.76 -10.55 -25.32
C PHE A 685 -0.33 -11.94 -25.80
N LEU A 686 -0.83 -12.38 -26.96
CA LEU A 686 -0.68 -13.75 -27.44
C LEU A 686 0.62 -14.04 -28.21
N CYS A 687 1.36 -13.00 -28.64
CA CYS A 687 2.64 -13.07 -29.34
C CYS A 687 2.63 -14.02 -30.55
N ASP A 688 2.12 -13.53 -31.69
CA ASP A 688 2.19 -14.15 -33.03
C ASP A 688 2.04 -15.67 -33.05
N ASP A 689 0.91 -16.11 -32.49
CA ASP A 689 0.39 -17.47 -32.51
C ASP A 689 -0.15 -17.80 -33.93
N GLU A 690 0.65 -17.59 -34.98
CA GLU A 690 0.33 -17.93 -36.38
C GLU A 690 1.57 -18.37 -37.19
N PRO A 691 1.56 -19.54 -37.86
CA PRO A 691 2.43 -19.75 -39.02
C PRO A 691 1.97 -18.79 -40.14
N PRO A 692 2.86 -18.31 -41.02
CA PRO A 692 2.49 -17.33 -42.03
C PRO A 692 1.35 -17.86 -42.90
N SER A 693 0.23 -17.14 -42.87
CA SER A 693 -0.88 -17.33 -43.80
C SER A 693 -0.35 -17.03 -45.21
N GLU A 694 -0.23 -18.05 -46.06
CA GLU A 694 0.31 -17.90 -47.41
C GLU A 694 -0.49 -16.84 -48.19
N PRO A 695 0.17 -15.87 -48.86
CA PRO A 695 -0.54 -14.87 -49.64
C PRO A 695 -1.31 -15.58 -50.76
N ALA A 696 -2.59 -15.24 -50.91
CA ALA A 696 -3.48 -15.88 -51.87
C ALA A 696 -2.88 -15.84 -53.29
N SER A 697 -2.52 -17.01 -53.81
CA SER A 697 -2.00 -17.14 -55.17
C SER A 697 -2.96 -16.52 -56.19
N PRO A 698 -2.49 -15.64 -57.08
CA PRO A 698 -3.35 -15.05 -58.10
C PRO A 698 -3.84 -16.16 -59.04
N ARG A 699 -5.15 -16.25 -59.23
CA ARG A 699 -5.74 -17.12 -60.27
C ARG A 699 -5.39 -16.56 -61.65
N SER A 700 -4.27 -17.02 -62.19
CA SER A 700 -3.95 -16.89 -63.61
C SER A 700 -4.54 -18.08 -64.38
N SER A 701 -5.53 -17.79 -65.23
CA SER A 701 -5.90 -18.64 -66.37
C SER A 701 -6.02 -17.73 -67.59
N PRO A 702 -5.28 -17.97 -68.68
CA PRO A 702 -5.41 -17.19 -69.90
C PRO A 702 -6.64 -17.65 -70.69
N ALA A 703 -7.46 -16.71 -71.15
CA ALA A 703 -8.35 -16.92 -72.28
C ALA A 703 -7.70 -16.24 -73.49
N SER A 704 -7.26 -17.05 -74.45
CA SER A 704 -6.75 -16.59 -75.74
C SER A 704 -7.91 -16.56 -76.74
N ASP A 705 -8.41 -15.37 -77.04
CA ASP A 705 -9.26 -15.15 -78.22
C ASP A 705 -8.38 -14.81 -79.42
N PRO A 706 -8.53 -15.49 -80.57
CA PRO A 706 -8.00 -15.05 -81.85
C PRO A 706 -9.08 -14.35 -82.70
N GLU A 707 -8.63 -13.32 -83.43
CA GLU A 707 -9.35 -12.65 -84.54
C GLU A 707 -10.58 -11.81 -84.12
N GLU A 708 -10.83 -10.62 -84.70
CA GLU A 708 -10.53 -10.16 -86.05
C GLU A 708 -10.32 -8.61 -86.12
N ALA A 709 -9.60 -8.15 -87.17
CA ALA A 709 -9.30 -6.75 -87.58
C ALA A 709 -8.24 -5.94 -86.81
#